data_AF-A0A0A9ZEI6-F1
#
_entry.id   AF-A0A0A9ZEI6-F1
#
_cell.length_a   1.000
_cell.length_b   1.000
_cell.length_c   1.000
_cell.angle_alpha   90.00
_cell.angle_beta   90.00
_cell.angle_gamma   90.00
#
_symmetry.space_group_name_H-M   'P 1'
#
loop_
_entity.id
_entity.type
_entity.pdbx_description
1 polymer ?
#
loop_
_entity_poly.entity_id
_entity_poly.type
_entity_poly.pdbx_seq_one_letter_code
_entity_poly.pdbx_strand_id
1 'polypeptide(L)'
;MHRVNNLYVLEKRGCNHRGAMDPHYDGAGKFFTTVDGVPVRKLFVGNLPTEGSYNLNHSHLASLFQPYGTVVNISLVQKPEAKPFAFVTFLTPQDAAQALLHKGQISMSRRKLYLSPADSWHQPIELPSGEIVWDRRKQEPKEDEAEFADAEEEDCSESASTANDEVALIRSDEPTEEEDDLEVESCPIDKLNDDCLQLIFELIPVPERLTLSRVCRRWRELISYYWKSFKKLDFTTQPLDKVVLTDKKLNYFLHLCPNVTSLNIAQDDNDLTSEAIVVIAKTCKDLDEIHMRNITIQKRSLAYLANSCPKLKSFSMDACNSHHDGEMSSLVKKSKNLECISLKYGAKTSGFWLKQLQSPLRSLLLEMYEFNPENLIDGIARVKSTLRELSFVSCSKLRNQDLLKIVQMCPDLTRFSLSGMVSLSLFDPFAIYPITQLSKLEILDLEHNRMVSDKFMQSLVDGCPVLRHLNISGIENTELTERGLSLLVNLPQITHLRMACIKVNDSLLKNLSKKLKLKHLDIMGCQNVTDEGCIEILNNCPQLESLDLAGCVQVTNETILAAVNILSNDPSRKKLNIVCGNTQVKEEPWFHENDVMKRLNVDLNSTIIANFFDDIYQMDSDMENSEESFDDYDVYEDYNHYYDSDSDMFDLEEDDMEFDLIDIISNDFAFPL
;
A
#
# COMPACT_ATOMS: atom_id res chain seq x y z
N MET A 1 -32.29 -10.61 -45.57
CA MET A 1 -32.22 -10.17 -46.99
C MET A 1 -31.94 -8.67 -46.94
N HIS A 2 -30.86 -8.08 -47.47
CA HIS A 2 -29.98 -8.40 -48.58
C HIS A 2 -28.49 -8.25 -48.21
N ARG A 3 -27.69 -9.21 -48.68
CA ARG A 3 -26.24 -9.09 -48.99
C ARG A 3 -26.09 -8.53 -50.41
N VAL A 4 -24.91 -7.98 -50.72
CA VAL A 4 -23.93 -8.39 -51.78
C VAL A 4 -22.75 -7.39 -51.66
N ASN A 5 -21.64 -7.75 -51.00
CA ASN A 5 -20.45 -8.51 -51.45
C ASN A 5 -19.36 -7.65 -52.10
N ASN A 6 -18.14 -7.76 -51.54
CA ASN A 6 -16.81 -7.83 -52.16
C ASN A 6 -15.82 -7.33 -51.10
N LEU A 7 -14.76 -8.00 -50.65
CA LEU A 7 -13.95 -9.18 -51.00
C LEU A 7 -13.39 -9.66 -49.63
N TYR A 8 -13.10 -10.93 -49.35
CA TYR A 8 -11.88 -11.60 -49.81
C TYR A 8 -11.95 -13.11 -49.51
N VAL A 9 -11.26 -13.85 -50.36
CA VAL A 9 -11.08 -15.30 -50.38
C VAL A 9 -10.34 -15.78 -49.13
N LEU A 10 -10.92 -16.77 -48.45
CA LEU A 10 -10.30 -17.58 -47.41
C LEU A 10 -9.39 -18.64 -48.05
N GLU A 11 -8.08 -18.39 -48.03
CA GLU A 11 -7.07 -19.45 -48.15
C GLU A 11 -6.56 -19.87 -46.77
N LYS A 12 -6.68 -21.16 -46.47
CA LYS A 12 -6.13 -21.83 -45.29
C LYS A 12 -4.60 -21.77 -45.29
N ARG A 13 -3.98 -21.27 -44.21
CA ARG A 13 -2.70 -21.78 -43.68
C ARG A 13 -2.70 -21.69 -42.16
N GLY A 14 -2.81 -22.84 -41.48
CA GLY A 14 -2.45 -22.93 -40.08
C GLY A 14 -0.93 -22.90 -39.93
N CYS A 15 -0.43 -22.43 -38.79
CA CYS A 15 0.89 -22.79 -38.25
C CYS A 15 1.01 -22.35 -36.79
N ASN A 16 1.07 -23.34 -35.88
CA ASN A 16 1.91 -23.26 -34.70
C ASN A 16 3.37 -23.08 -35.16
N HIS A 17 4.19 -22.23 -34.52
CA HIS A 17 5.57 -22.53 -34.07
C HIS A 17 6.25 -21.28 -33.47
N ARG A 18 7.01 -21.51 -32.38
CA ARG A 18 7.87 -20.55 -31.67
C ARG A 18 8.88 -19.92 -32.63
N GLY A 19 9.04 -18.59 -32.58
CA GLY A 19 10.00 -17.85 -33.41
C GLY A 19 11.44 -18.19 -33.03
N ALA A 20 12.12 -18.93 -33.90
CA ALA A 20 13.58 -18.84 -33.99
C ALA A 20 13.91 -17.63 -34.87
N MET A 21 14.92 -16.86 -34.46
CA MET A 21 15.45 -15.75 -35.26
C MET A 21 15.92 -16.26 -36.62
N ASP A 22 15.43 -15.68 -37.71
CA ASP A 22 15.81 -16.10 -39.05
C ASP A 22 17.25 -15.66 -39.35
N PRO A 23 18.18 -16.60 -39.62
CA PRO A 23 19.57 -16.28 -39.92
C PRO A 23 19.71 -15.65 -41.32
N HIS A 24 20.68 -14.75 -41.50
CA HIS A 24 21.03 -14.22 -42.81
C HIS A 24 21.86 -15.25 -43.59
N TYR A 25 21.42 -15.59 -44.81
CA TYR A 25 22.17 -16.49 -45.71
C TYR A 25 23.10 -15.66 -46.60
N ASP A 26 24.40 -15.84 -46.44
CA ASP A 26 25.39 -15.24 -47.33
C ASP A 26 25.52 -16.08 -48.61
N GLY A 27 24.97 -15.57 -49.71
CA GLY A 27 25.02 -16.21 -51.02
C GLY A 27 26.42 -16.25 -51.65
N ALA A 28 27.35 -15.38 -51.22
CA ALA A 28 28.72 -15.35 -51.69
C ALA A 28 29.61 -16.37 -50.95
N GLY A 29 29.38 -16.57 -49.65
CA GLY A 29 30.09 -17.52 -48.79
C GLY A 29 29.46 -18.93 -48.68
N LYS A 30 28.19 -19.10 -49.08
CA LYS A 30 27.36 -20.32 -48.91
C LYS A 30 27.24 -20.80 -47.46
N PHE A 31 27.11 -19.89 -46.50
CA PHE A 31 26.82 -20.22 -45.10
C PHE A 31 25.88 -19.21 -44.44
N PHE A 32 25.35 -19.54 -43.26
CA PHE A 32 24.47 -18.67 -42.48
C PHE A 32 25.25 -17.92 -41.39
N THR A 33 24.85 -16.69 -41.10
CA THR A 33 25.30 -15.94 -39.91
C THR A 33 24.14 -15.66 -38.98
N THR A 34 24.43 -15.54 -37.69
CA THR A 34 23.52 -14.93 -36.71
C THR A 34 23.35 -13.43 -36.99
N VAL A 35 22.39 -12.78 -36.31
CA VAL A 35 22.05 -11.36 -36.53
C VAL A 35 23.24 -10.41 -36.28
N ASP A 36 24.12 -10.79 -35.36
CA ASP A 36 25.39 -10.12 -35.02
C ASP A 36 26.58 -10.54 -35.90
N GLY A 37 26.34 -11.29 -36.98
CA GLY A 37 27.35 -11.61 -38.00
C GLY A 37 28.24 -12.83 -37.67
N VAL A 38 27.95 -13.60 -36.62
CA VAL A 38 28.76 -14.78 -36.25
C VAL A 38 28.42 -15.96 -37.19
N PRO A 39 29.42 -16.62 -37.82
CA PRO A 39 29.17 -17.77 -38.68
C PRO A 39 28.55 -18.95 -37.91
N VAL A 40 27.43 -19.46 -38.41
CA VAL A 40 26.69 -20.56 -37.78
C VAL A 40 27.42 -21.89 -38.02
N ARG A 41 27.95 -22.47 -36.96
CA ARG A 41 28.54 -23.84 -36.94
C ARG A 41 27.74 -24.81 -36.09
N LYS A 42 27.02 -24.30 -35.09
CA LYS A 42 26.22 -25.08 -34.14
C LYS A 42 24.73 -24.91 -34.38
N LEU A 43 24.03 -26.03 -34.49
CA LEU A 43 22.59 -26.10 -34.70
C LEU A 43 21.88 -26.65 -33.46
N PHE A 44 20.73 -26.07 -33.14
CA PHE A 44 19.76 -26.63 -32.20
C PHE A 44 18.87 -27.64 -32.93
N VAL A 45 18.67 -28.80 -32.31
CA VAL A 45 17.86 -29.91 -32.82
C VAL A 45 16.78 -30.25 -31.79
N GLY A 46 15.55 -29.90 -32.11
CA GLY A 46 14.36 -30.19 -31.30
C GLY A 46 13.50 -31.32 -31.88
N ASN A 47 12.43 -31.65 -31.14
CA ASN A 47 11.47 -32.72 -31.47
C ASN A 47 12.08 -34.14 -31.49
N LEU A 48 13.05 -34.39 -30.61
CA LEU A 48 13.64 -35.71 -30.42
C LEU A 48 12.64 -36.66 -29.71
N PRO A 49 12.71 -37.99 -29.95
CA PRO A 49 11.86 -38.97 -29.27
C PRO A 49 12.16 -39.02 -27.76
N THR A 50 11.11 -39.08 -26.95
CA THR A 50 11.15 -39.25 -25.49
C THR A 50 11.47 -40.71 -25.13
N GLU A 51 12.13 -40.94 -23.99
CA GLU A 51 12.59 -42.26 -23.56
C GLU A 51 11.45 -43.31 -23.48
N GLY A 52 11.79 -44.56 -23.81
CA GLY A 52 10.89 -45.71 -23.72
C GLY A 52 10.55 -46.41 -25.05
N SER A 53 11.00 -45.91 -26.22
CA SER A 53 10.78 -46.62 -27.50
C SER A 53 11.99 -46.72 -28.43
N TYR A 54 13.07 -45.96 -28.19
CA TYR A 54 14.35 -46.05 -28.90
C TYR A 54 15.45 -45.54 -27.96
N ASN A 55 16.54 -46.28 -27.76
CA ASN A 55 17.72 -45.80 -27.02
C ASN A 55 18.42 -44.71 -27.86
N LEU A 56 18.02 -43.45 -27.67
CA LEU A 56 18.63 -42.31 -28.35
C LEU A 56 20.04 -42.10 -27.77
N ASN A 57 21.07 -42.26 -28.60
CA ASN A 57 22.47 -42.08 -28.21
C ASN A 57 23.16 -41.09 -29.17
N HIS A 58 24.32 -40.57 -28.75
CA HIS A 58 25.10 -39.62 -29.54
C HIS A 58 25.48 -40.17 -30.93
N SER A 59 25.71 -41.49 -31.06
CA SER A 59 26.04 -42.12 -32.35
C SER A 59 24.90 -42.07 -33.37
N HIS A 60 23.63 -42.16 -32.95
CA HIS A 60 22.49 -42.06 -33.87
C HIS A 60 22.36 -40.66 -34.46
N LEU A 61 22.56 -39.61 -33.64
CA LEU A 61 22.58 -38.24 -34.13
C LEU A 61 23.81 -37.97 -35.01
N ALA A 62 24.97 -38.52 -34.69
CA ALA A 62 26.16 -38.40 -35.53
C ALA A 62 25.91 -38.97 -36.93
N SER A 63 25.40 -40.21 -37.03
CA SER A 63 25.10 -40.84 -38.33
C SER A 63 24.01 -40.11 -39.11
N LEU A 64 23.05 -39.46 -38.43
CA LEU A 64 21.97 -38.71 -39.08
C LEU A 64 22.47 -37.41 -39.73
N PHE A 65 23.47 -36.75 -39.11
CA PHE A 65 23.99 -35.46 -39.56
C PHE A 65 25.27 -35.56 -40.40
N GLN A 66 25.97 -36.70 -40.37
CA GLN A 66 27.16 -36.99 -41.17
C GLN A 66 27.00 -36.76 -42.69
N PRO A 67 25.86 -37.05 -43.34
CA PRO A 67 25.69 -36.79 -44.77
C PRO A 67 25.74 -35.31 -45.17
N TYR A 68 25.54 -34.39 -44.21
CA TYR A 68 25.52 -32.95 -44.45
C TYR A 68 26.84 -32.25 -44.11
N GLY A 69 27.80 -32.97 -43.51
CA GLY A 69 29.12 -32.44 -43.19
C GLY A 69 29.78 -33.11 -41.99
N THR A 70 30.97 -32.62 -41.64
CA THR A 70 31.77 -33.22 -40.56
C THR A 70 31.29 -32.71 -39.20
N VAL A 71 30.73 -33.60 -38.37
CA VAL A 71 30.25 -33.27 -37.03
C VAL A 71 31.39 -33.34 -36.02
N VAL A 72 31.64 -32.23 -35.31
CA VAL A 72 32.71 -32.08 -34.31
C VAL A 72 32.22 -32.42 -32.90
N ASN A 73 30.99 -32.04 -32.57
CA ASN A 73 30.43 -32.26 -31.23
C ASN A 73 28.91 -32.43 -31.29
N ILE A 74 28.39 -33.35 -30.47
CA ILE A 74 26.96 -33.50 -30.21
C ILE A 74 26.71 -33.42 -28.71
N SER A 75 25.91 -32.46 -28.28
CA SER A 75 25.46 -32.31 -26.90
C SER A 75 23.98 -32.66 -26.80
N LEU A 76 23.65 -33.83 -26.25
CA LEU A 76 22.27 -34.27 -26.04
C LEU A 76 21.82 -33.89 -24.62
N VAL A 77 20.66 -33.25 -24.49
CA VAL A 77 20.09 -32.83 -23.21
C VAL A 77 18.75 -33.54 -23.01
N GLN A 78 18.70 -34.41 -21.99
CA GLN A 78 17.51 -35.14 -21.56
C GLN A 78 17.23 -34.74 -20.10
N LYS A 79 16.12 -34.03 -19.87
CA LYS A 79 15.65 -33.67 -18.51
C LYS A 79 14.30 -34.39 -18.26
N PRO A 80 14.02 -34.90 -17.05
CA PRO A 80 12.77 -35.62 -16.76
C PRO A 80 11.51 -34.79 -17.02
N GLU A 81 11.60 -33.48 -16.83
CA GLU A 81 10.47 -32.53 -16.87
C GLU A 81 10.35 -31.77 -18.21
N ALA A 82 11.24 -32.03 -19.18
CA ALA A 82 11.28 -31.29 -20.45
C ALA A 82 11.52 -32.18 -21.68
N LYS A 83 11.02 -31.73 -22.84
CA LYS A 83 11.24 -32.45 -24.11
C LYS A 83 12.74 -32.51 -24.45
N PRO A 84 13.27 -33.66 -24.88
CA PRO A 84 14.69 -33.79 -25.20
C PRO A 84 15.06 -32.96 -26.42
N PHE A 85 16.24 -32.35 -26.36
CA PHE A 85 16.83 -31.58 -27.45
C PHE A 85 18.33 -31.83 -27.52
N ALA A 86 18.94 -31.53 -28.66
CA ALA A 86 20.37 -31.67 -28.85
C ALA A 86 20.97 -30.46 -29.56
N PHE A 87 22.27 -30.26 -29.38
CA PHE A 87 23.06 -29.37 -30.21
C PHE A 87 24.05 -30.17 -31.04
N VAL A 88 24.11 -29.88 -32.34
CA VAL A 88 25.04 -30.50 -33.29
C VAL A 88 25.96 -29.42 -33.84
N THR A 89 27.26 -29.61 -33.65
CA THR A 89 28.29 -28.65 -34.07
C THR A 89 29.08 -29.21 -35.24
N PHE A 90 29.14 -28.48 -36.34
CA PHE A 90 29.87 -28.85 -37.56
C PHE A 90 31.24 -28.18 -37.61
N LEU A 91 32.16 -28.80 -38.37
CA LEU A 91 33.52 -28.32 -38.55
C LEU A 91 33.55 -26.98 -39.29
N THR A 92 32.71 -26.83 -40.32
CA THR A 92 32.63 -25.62 -41.13
C THR A 92 31.23 -25.00 -41.09
N PRO A 93 31.09 -23.67 -41.26
CA PRO A 93 29.78 -23.04 -41.39
C PRO A 93 28.99 -23.53 -42.61
N GLN A 94 29.68 -23.94 -43.68
CA GLN A 94 29.08 -24.47 -44.90
C GLN A 94 28.40 -25.82 -44.65
N ASP A 95 29.03 -26.70 -43.85
CA ASP A 95 28.46 -27.98 -43.45
C ASP A 95 27.15 -27.79 -42.66
N ALA A 96 27.15 -26.85 -41.70
CA ALA A 96 25.94 -26.50 -40.94
C ALA A 96 24.85 -25.91 -41.86
N ALA A 97 25.24 -25.12 -42.86
CA ALA A 97 24.31 -24.56 -43.85
C ALA A 97 23.66 -25.64 -44.72
N GLN A 98 24.40 -26.69 -45.12
CA GLN A 98 23.83 -27.81 -45.86
C GLN A 98 22.74 -28.54 -45.05
N ALA A 99 22.95 -28.74 -43.75
CA ALA A 99 21.95 -29.34 -42.86
C ALA A 99 20.71 -28.44 -42.71
N LEU A 100 20.89 -27.12 -42.61
CA LEU A 100 19.78 -26.15 -42.51
C LEU A 100 18.97 -26.04 -43.81
N LEU A 101 19.61 -26.10 -44.98
CA LEU A 101 18.92 -26.10 -46.27
C LEU A 101 18.05 -27.36 -46.47
N HIS A 102 18.46 -28.49 -45.88
CA HIS A 102 17.72 -29.76 -45.94
C HIS A 102 16.90 -30.05 -44.67
N LYS A 103 16.71 -29.07 -43.78
CA LYS A 103 16.04 -29.26 -42.47
C LYS A 103 14.67 -29.92 -42.54
N GLY A 104 13.92 -29.73 -43.63
CA GLY A 104 12.60 -30.34 -43.84
C GLY A 104 12.60 -31.83 -44.21
N GLN A 105 13.78 -32.40 -44.54
CA GLN A 105 13.97 -33.79 -44.95
C GLN A 105 14.61 -34.65 -43.85
N ILE A 106 15.15 -34.02 -42.81
CA ILE A 106 15.79 -34.72 -41.69
C ILE A 106 14.70 -35.22 -40.74
N SER A 107 14.55 -36.55 -40.69
CA SER A 107 13.57 -37.20 -39.85
C SER A 107 14.15 -38.41 -39.12
N MET A 108 13.64 -38.68 -37.92
CA MET A 108 14.05 -39.80 -37.10
C MET A 108 12.80 -40.46 -36.52
N SER A 109 12.71 -41.78 -36.62
CA SER A 109 11.55 -42.55 -36.15
C SER A 109 10.19 -42.01 -36.65
N ARG A 110 10.13 -41.61 -37.94
CA ARG A 110 8.97 -40.99 -38.62
C ARG A 110 8.56 -39.61 -38.08
N ARG A 111 9.39 -38.96 -37.26
CA ARG A 111 9.21 -37.57 -36.80
C ARG A 111 10.18 -36.66 -37.55
N LYS A 112 9.69 -35.54 -38.09
CA LYS A 112 10.54 -34.48 -38.65
C LYS A 112 11.23 -33.75 -37.50
N LEU A 113 12.55 -33.61 -37.58
CA LEU A 113 13.30 -32.87 -36.58
C LEU A 113 13.17 -31.37 -36.82
N TYR A 114 13.21 -30.60 -35.73
CA TYR A 114 13.23 -29.15 -35.80
C TYR A 114 14.68 -28.68 -35.74
N LEU A 115 15.17 -27.99 -36.78
CA LEU A 115 16.53 -27.46 -36.83
C LEU A 115 16.50 -25.95 -36.93
N SER A 116 17.27 -25.29 -36.06
CA SER A 116 17.56 -23.86 -36.12
C SER A 116 19.04 -23.62 -35.79
N PRO A 117 19.63 -22.48 -36.18
CA PRO A 117 20.90 -22.04 -35.61
C PRO A 117 20.79 -21.98 -34.09
N ALA A 118 21.88 -22.33 -33.38
CA ALA A 118 22.00 -21.97 -31.98
C ALA A 118 22.32 -20.46 -31.85
N ASP A 119 21.94 -19.85 -30.73
CA ASP A 119 22.23 -18.44 -30.46
C ASP A 119 23.73 -18.12 -30.55
N SER A 120 24.06 -16.85 -30.80
CA SER A 120 25.44 -16.39 -31.04
C SER A 120 26.40 -16.72 -29.89
N TRP A 121 25.96 -16.66 -28.64
CA TRP A 121 26.76 -17.05 -27.47
C TRP A 121 27.03 -18.55 -27.34
N HIS A 122 26.30 -19.39 -28.08
CA HIS A 122 26.48 -20.84 -28.15
C HIS A 122 27.33 -21.26 -29.36
N GLN A 123 27.61 -20.35 -30.31
CA GLN A 123 28.49 -20.60 -31.45
C GLN A 123 29.97 -20.63 -31.02
N PRO A 124 30.80 -21.48 -31.66
CA PRO A 124 32.26 -21.43 -31.50
C PRO A 124 32.82 -20.06 -31.89
N ILE A 125 33.82 -19.59 -31.14
CA ILE A 125 34.48 -18.29 -31.42
C ILE A 125 35.63 -18.54 -32.40
N GLU A 126 35.67 -17.77 -33.48
CA GLU A 126 36.77 -17.75 -34.43
C GLU A 126 37.66 -16.54 -34.12
N LEU A 127 38.89 -16.79 -33.67
CA LEU A 127 39.84 -15.73 -33.34
C LEU A 127 40.38 -15.09 -34.63
N PRO A 128 40.89 -13.83 -34.58
CA PRO A 128 41.49 -13.19 -35.75
C PRO A 128 42.67 -13.96 -36.38
N SER A 129 43.27 -14.91 -35.65
CA SER A 129 44.29 -15.84 -36.12
C SER A 129 43.76 -16.99 -37.00
N GLY A 130 42.44 -17.15 -37.11
CA GLY A 130 41.77 -18.28 -37.77
C GLY A 130 41.59 -19.51 -36.88
N GLU A 131 41.98 -19.44 -35.60
CA GLU A 131 41.80 -20.53 -34.64
C GLU A 131 40.36 -20.55 -34.10
N ILE A 132 39.75 -21.75 -34.05
CA ILE A 132 38.36 -21.93 -33.58
C ILE A 132 38.36 -22.47 -32.15
N VAL A 133 37.75 -21.71 -31.23
CA VAL A 133 37.53 -22.11 -29.84
C VAL A 133 36.15 -22.78 -29.71
N TRP A 134 36.16 -24.10 -29.51
CA TRP A 134 34.96 -24.95 -29.55
C TRP A 134 34.17 -25.05 -28.24
N ASP A 135 34.79 -24.79 -27.08
CA ASP A 135 34.15 -24.87 -25.76
C ASP A 135 34.53 -23.66 -24.91
N ARG A 136 33.55 -22.80 -24.61
CA ARG A 136 33.73 -21.59 -23.80
C ARG A 136 34.02 -21.89 -22.32
N ARG A 137 33.67 -23.09 -21.82
CA ARG A 137 33.73 -23.45 -20.39
C ARG A 137 35.13 -23.82 -19.87
N LYS A 138 36.14 -23.91 -20.74
CA LYS A 138 37.52 -24.23 -20.34
C LYS A 138 38.40 -22.99 -20.09
N GLN A 139 37.86 -21.79 -20.22
CA GLN A 139 38.60 -20.52 -20.04
C GLN A 139 37.97 -19.58 -19.00
N GLU A 140 37.09 -20.07 -18.13
CA GLU A 140 36.77 -19.37 -16.88
C GLU A 140 37.73 -19.88 -15.79
N PRO A 141 38.49 -19.02 -15.09
CA PRO A 141 39.17 -19.43 -13.88
C PRO A 141 38.11 -19.80 -12.86
N LYS A 142 38.21 -21.01 -12.29
CA LYS A 142 37.35 -21.46 -11.20
C LYS A 142 37.53 -20.53 -10.00
N GLU A 143 36.48 -19.82 -9.60
CA GLU A 143 36.35 -19.33 -8.24
C GLU A 143 35.99 -20.54 -7.37
N ASP A 144 37.03 -21.16 -6.79
CA ASP A 144 36.85 -22.20 -5.78
C ASP A 144 36.53 -21.52 -4.43
N GLU A 145 35.39 -21.90 -3.88
CA GLU A 145 35.01 -21.73 -2.47
C GLU A 145 36.15 -22.24 -1.57
N ALA A 146 36.76 -21.35 -0.78
CA ALA A 146 37.75 -21.74 0.22
C ALA A 146 37.19 -21.51 1.63
N GLU A 147 37.17 -22.62 2.36
CA GLU A 147 36.76 -22.81 3.74
C GLU A 147 37.58 -21.97 4.73
N PHE A 148 36.93 -21.72 5.88
CA PHE A 148 37.52 -21.25 7.13
C PHE A 148 38.80 -22.01 7.52
N ALA A 149 39.90 -21.31 7.73
CA ALA A 149 40.89 -21.66 8.75
C ALA A 149 41.84 -20.49 9.08
N ASP A 150 41.96 -20.27 10.38
CA ASP A 150 42.91 -19.48 11.17
C ASP A 150 44.32 -19.24 10.58
N ALA A 151 44.81 -18.01 10.74
CA ALA A 151 46.15 -17.64 11.22
C ALA A 151 46.35 -16.13 11.02
N GLU A 152 46.30 -15.35 12.09
CA GLU A 152 47.48 -14.74 12.74
C GLU A 152 47.96 -13.46 12.06
N GLU A 153 47.85 -12.38 12.84
CA GLU A 153 48.80 -11.26 13.00
C GLU A 153 49.63 -10.83 11.78
N GLU A 154 49.40 -9.60 11.31
CA GLU A 154 50.45 -8.58 11.42
C GLU A 154 49.90 -7.15 11.23
N ASP A 155 50.62 -6.26 11.90
CA ASP A 155 50.25 -4.93 12.33
C ASP A 155 50.68 -3.84 11.32
N CYS A 156 50.11 -2.66 11.50
CA CYS A 156 50.61 -1.32 11.14
C CYS A 156 51.49 -1.12 9.88
N SER A 157 51.09 -0.19 9.01
CA SER A 157 51.51 1.23 9.12
C SER A 157 51.37 2.00 7.80
N GLU A 158 51.14 3.30 8.01
CA GLU A 158 51.11 4.40 7.05
C GLU A 158 52.32 4.46 6.11
N SER A 159 52.10 4.98 4.90
CA SER A 159 52.85 6.16 4.47
C SER A 159 52.24 6.78 3.21
N ALA A 160 51.98 8.08 3.32
CA ALA A 160 51.72 8.98 2.21
C ALA A 160 52.98 9.14 1.35
N SER A 161 52.81 9.26 0.03
CA SER A 161 53.68 10.14 -0.76
C SER A 161 52.92 10.76 -1.93
N THR A 162 53.12 12.06 -2.03
CA THR A 162 52.60 13.04 -2.98
C THR A 162 53.25 12.91 -4.36
N ALA A 163 52.47 13.13 -5.42
CA ALA A 163 52.97 13.72 -6.66
C ALA A 163 51.85 14.48 -7.37
N ASN A 164 52.20 15.71 -7.72
CA ASN A 164 51.38 16.79 -8.29
C ASN A 164 51.18 16.66 -9.80
N ASP A 165 50.25 17.49 -10.29
CA ASP A 165 50.15 18.11 -11.62
C ASP A 165 49.73 17.16 -12.76
N GLU A 166 48.78 17.48 -13.65
CA GLU A 166 48.46 18.78 -14.23
C GLU A 166 47.06 18.68 -14.89
N VAL A 167 46.18 19.66 -14.63
CA VAL A 167 44.87 19.82 -15.28
C VAL A 167 45.05 20.64 -16.55
N ALA A 168 44.93 20.00 -17.72
CA ALA A 168 44.88 20.69 -19.01
C ALA A 168 43.44 21.12 -19.33
N LEU A 169 43.21 22.43 -19.20
CA LEU A 169 42.07 23.18 -19.72
C LEU A 169 41.97 23.02 -21.24
N ILE A 170 40.89 22.41 -21.75
CA ILE A 170 40.48 22.60 -23.14
C ILE A 170 39.58 23.82 -23.21
N ARG A 171 40.00 24.76 -24.05
CA ARG A 171 39.41 26.06 -24.31
C ARG A 171 38.04 25.93 -24.97
N SER A 172 37.19 26.88 -24.60
CA SER A 172 35.97 27.28 -25.29
C SER A 172 36.27 27.76 -26.71
N ASP A 173 35.74 27.07 -27.70
CA ASP A 173 35.49 27.64 -29.02
C ASP A 173 33.97 27.93 -29.13
N GLU A 174 33.65 29.18 -29.43
CA GLU A 174 32.29 29.65 -29.73
C GLU A 174 31.75 28.91 -30.98
N PRO A 175 30.47 28.50 -31.00
CA PRO A 175 29.90 27.87 -32.18
C PRO A 175 29.61 28.94 -33.24
N THR A 176 30.29 28.84 -34.37
CA THR A 176 29.87 29.46 -35.63
C THR A 176 28.52 28.90 -36.04
N GLU A 177 27.57 29.79 -36.29
CA GLU A 177 26.26 29.51 -36.86
C GLU A 177 26.41 28.89 -38.26
N GLU A 178 26.41 27.55 -38.32
CA GLU A 178 26.02 26.80 -39.50
C GLU A 178 24.82 25.94 -39.09
N GLU A 179 23.64 26.33 -39.59
CA GLU A 179 22.39 25.58 -39.52
C GLU A 179 22.56 24.27 -40.29
N ASP A 180 23.14 23.26 -39.66
CA ASP A 180 22.93 21.86 -40.05
C ASP A 180 21.61 21.40 -39.40
N ASP A 181 20.60 21.17 -40.25
CA ASP A 181 19.38 20.44 -39.94
C ASP A 181 19.72 19.03 -39.43
N LEU A 182 20.14 18.93 -38.17
CA LEU A 182 20.12 17.67 -37.43
C LEU A 182 18.65 17.34 -37.18
N GLU A 183 18.05 16.62 -38.13
CA GLU A 183 16.87 15.81 -37.87
C GLU A 183 17.17 15.01 -36.60
N VAL A 184 16.58 15.43 -35.48
CA VAL A 184 16.54 14.60 -34.26
C VAL A 184 15.72 13.39 -34.66
N GLU A 185 16.39 12.33 -35.14
CA GLU A 185 15.77 11.05 -35.40
C GLU A 185 15.06 10.64 -34.11
N SER A 186 13.74 10.82 -34.08
CA SER A 186 12.93 10.40 -32.95
C SER A 186 13.20 8.92 -32.73
N CYS A 187 13.83 8.57 -31.60
CA CYS A 187 13.95 7.18 -31.20
C CYS A 187 12.54 6.73 -30.80
N PRO A 188 11.85 5.88 -31.60
CA PRO A 188 10.52 5.45 -31.25
C PRO A 188 10.61 4.61 -29.97
N ILE A 189 9.69 4.85 -29.04
CA ILE A 189 9.66 4.22 -27.71
C ILE A 189 9.80 2.69 -27.76
N ASP A 190 9.33 2.06 -28.84
CA ASP A 190 9.44 0.62 -29.09
C ASP A 190 10.88 0.09 -29.25
N LYS A 191 11.84 0.96 -29.58
CA LYS A 191 13.28 0.62 -29.70
C LYS A 191 14.02 0.67 -28.36
N LEU A 192 13.44 1.27 -27.32
CA LEU A 192 14.04 1.26 -25.99
C LEU A 192 14.07 -0.18 -25.44
N ASN A 193 15.10 -0.51 -24.66
CA ASN A 193 15.16 -1.79 -23.95
C ASN A 193 14.18 -1.79 -22.76
N ASP A 194 13.99 -2.97 -22.16
CA ASP A 194 13.04 -3.17 -21.08
C ASP A 194 13.36 -2.35 -19.83
N ASP A 195 14.65 -2.16 -19.51
CA ASP A 195 15.10 -1.35 -18.38
C ASP A 195 14.72 0.12 -18.54
N CYS A 196 14.96 0.70 -19.73
CA CYS A 196 14.57 2.09 -20.02
C CYS A 196 13.05 2.26 -20.02
N LEU A 197 12.29 1.29 -20.55
CA LEU A 197 10.81 1.33 -20.53
C LEU A 197 10.28 1.23 -19.10
N GLN A 198 10.88 0.40 -18.25
CA GLN A 198 10.48 0.27 -16.86
C GLN A 198 10.71 1.58 -16.09
N LEU A 199 11.86 2.25 -16.29
CA LEU A 199 12.13 3.56 -15.72
C LEU A 199 11.11 4.62 -16.19
N ILE A 200 10.70 4.58 -17.46
CA ILE A 200 9.65 5.47 -17.97
C ILE A 200 8.31 5.16 -17.30
N PHE A 201 7.93 3.88 -17.19
CA PHE A 201 6.67 3.48 -16.55
C PHE A 201 6.62 3.88 -15.08
N GLU A 202 7.75 3.82 -14.37
CA GLU A 202 7.90 4.29 -12.98
C GLU A 202 7.69 5.80 -12.80
N LEU A 203 7.72 6.59 -13.87
CA LEU A 203 7.43 8.03 -13.84
C LEU A 203 5.96 8.35 -14.17
N ILE A 204 5.23 7.42 -14.77
CA ILE A 204 3.83 7.60 -15.16
C ILE A 204 2.91 7.41 -13.95
N PRO A 205 1.93 8.28 -13.67
CA PRO A 205 0.95 8.07 -12.60
C PRO A 205 0.29 6.68 -12.59
N VAL A 206 0.01 6.14 -11.39
CA VAL A 206 -0.62 4.82 -11.19
C VAL A 206 -1.89 4.57 -12.05
N PRO A 207 -2.85 5.52 -12.21
CA PRO A 207 -4.02 5.26 -13.07
C PRO A 207 -3.66 5.07 -14.54
N GLU A 208 -2.67 5.80 -15.03
CA GLU A 208 -2.20 5.72 -16.41
C GLU A 208 -1.35 4.46 -16.63
N ARG A 209 -0.69 3.92 -15.60
CA ARG A 209 0.01 2.63 -15.70
C ARG A 209 -0.93 1.46 -16.03
N LEU A 210 -2.19 1.53 -15.59
CA LEU A 210 -3.18 0.50 -15.92
C LEU A 210 -3.52 0.49 -17.42
N THR A 211 -3.56 1.66 -18.07
CA THR A 211 -3.81 1.73 -19.52
C THR A 211 -2.60 1.26 -20.33
N LEU A 212 -1.37 1.43 -19.83
CA LEU A 212 -0.16 0.92 -20.49
C LEU A 212 -0.18 -0.60 -20.67
N SER A 213 -0.81 -1.35 -19.75
CA SER A 213 -0.96 -2.82 -19.84
C SER A 213 -1.80 -3.29 -21.05
N ARG A 214 -2.50 -2.34 -21.70
CA ARG A 214 -3.37 -2.55 -22.86
C ARG A 214 -2.69 -2.24 -24.19
N VAL A 215 -1.49 -1.65 -24.19
CA VAL A 215 -0.79 -1.19 -25.40
C VAL A 215 -0.26 -2.37 -26.22
N CYS A 216 0.58 -3.22 -25.64
CA CYS A 216 1.08 -4.43 -26.27
C CYS A 216 1.47 -5.49 -25.23
N ARG A 217 1.76 -6.72 -25.68
CA ARG A 217 2.15 -7.83 -24.80
C ARG A 217 3.42 -7.51 -23.99
N ARG A 218 4.42 -6.91 -24.63
CA ARG A 218 5.69 -6.52 -24.01
C ARG A 218 5.46 -5.54 -22.85
N TRP A 219 4.65 -4.50 -23.06
CA TRP A 219 4.35 -3.51 -22.02
C TRP A 219 3.57 -4.13 -20.86
N ARG A 220 2.61 -5.02 -21.17
CA ARG A 220 1.89 -5.78 -20.14
C ARG A 220 2.82 -6.62 -19.28
N GLU A 221 3.78 -7.31 -19.88
CA GLU A 221 4.78 -8.11 -19.15
C GLU A 221 5.66 -7.23 -18.26
N LEU A 222 6.15 -6.09 -18.77
CA LEU A 222 6.94 -5.14 -17.98
C LEU A 222 6.17 -4.58 -16.78
N ILE A 223 4.90 -4.23 -16.99
CA ILE A 223 4.02 -3.73 -15.95
C ILE A 223 3.65 -4.82 -14.94
N SER A 224 3.64 -6.10 -15.33
CA SER A 224 3.38 -7.21 -14.39
C SER A 224 4.42 -7.29 -13.26
N TYR A 225 5.68 -6.91 -13.53
CA TYR A 225 6.72 -6.82 -12.49
C TYR A 225 6.45 -5.67 -11.53
N TYR A 226 5.92 -4.56 -12.05
CA TYR A 226 5.51 -3.42 -11.23
C TYR A 226 4.38 -3.81 -10.25
N TRP A 227 3.34 -4.52 -10.70
CA TRP A 227 2.26 -4.97 -9.81
C TRP A 227 2.74 -5.89 -8.68
N LYS A 228 3.74 -6.73 -8.95
CA LYS A 228 4.38 -7.59 -7.93
C LYS A 228 5.14 -6.79 -6.87
N SER A 229 5.51 -5.54 -7.13
CA SER A 229 6.20 -4.68 -6.17
C SER A 229 5.25 -4.01 -5.15
N PHE A 230 3.94 -3.97 -5.41
CA PHE A 230 2.99 -3.34 -4.51
C PHE A 230 2.87 -4.07 -3.17
N LYS A 231 3.05 -3.30 -2.10
CA LYS A 231 2.84 -3.72 -0.72
C LYS A 231 1.54 -3.19 -0.14
N LYS A 232 1.09 -2.02 -0.60
CA LYS A 232 -0.14 -1.38 -0.14
C LYS A 232 -1.12 -1.22 -1.30
N LEU A 233 -2.33 -1.73 -1.13
CA LEU A 233 -3.47 -1.45 -1.98
C LEU A 233 -4.53 -0.72 -1.17
N ASP A 234 -4.85 0.50 -1.61
CA ASP A 234 -5.76 1.38 -0.89
C ASP A 234 -6.82 1.90 -1.87
N PHE A 235 -8.02 1.35 -1.75
CA PHE A 235 -9.14 1.69 -2.62
C PHE A 235 -9.91 2.91 -2.12
N THR A 236 -9.57 3.52 -0.98
CA THR A 236 -10.23 4.74 -0.51
C THR A 236 -9.49 6.02 -0.91
N THR A 237 -8.39 5.90 -1.64
CA THR A 237 -7.55 7.02 -2.05
C THR A 237 -7.27 6.99 -3.55
N GLN A 238 -6.98 8.16 -4.13
CA GLN A 238 -6.64 8.23 -5.54
C GLN A 238 -5.37 7.41 -5.85
N PRO A 239 -5.38 6.63 -6.95
CA PRO A 239 -6.37 6.64 -8.03
C PRO A 239 -7.50 5.59 -7.93
N LEU A 240 -7.45 4.71 -6.91
CA LEU A 240 -8.32 3.53 -6.84
C LEU A 240 -9.70 3.84 -6.24
N ASP A 241 -9.85 4.98 -5.58
CA ASP A 241 -11.12 5.56 -5.10
C ASP A 241 -12.22 5.60 -6.17
N LYS A 242 -11.86 5.80 -7.45
CA LYS A 242 -12.82 5.82 -8.56
C LYS A 242 -13.32 4.44 -8.98
N VAL A 243 -12.72 3.36 -8.49
CA VAL A 243 -13.06 1.99 -8.89
C VAL A 243 -14.05 1.43 -7.88
N VAL A 244 -15.31 1.28 -8.29
CA VAL A 244 -16.32 0.55 -7.50
C VAL A 244 -15.91 -0.93 -7.38
N LEU A 245 -15.56 -1.36 -6.17
CA LEU A 245 -15.12 -2.71 -5.88
C LEU A 245 -16.28 -3.72 -5.89
N THR A 246 -16.05 -4.84 -6.57
CA THR A 246 -16.87 -6.07 -6.51
C THR A 246 -15.94 -7.24 -6.20
N ASP A 247 -16.47 -8.38 -5.74
CA ASP A 247 -15.64 -9.55 -5.40
C ASP A 247 -14.76 -9.98 -6.59
N LYS A 248 -15.27 -9.89 -7.82
CA LYS A 248 -14.53 -10.20 -9.04
C LYS A 248 -13.37 -9.24 -9.29
N LYS A 249 -13.61 -7.93 -9.13
CA LYS A 249 -12.57 -6.91 -9.30
C LYS A 249 -11.51 -7.02 -8.22
N LEU A 250 -11.93 -7.24 -6.96
CA LEU A 250 -11.00 -7.47 -5.86
C LEU A 250 -10.12 -8.68 -6.15
N ASN A 251 -10.72 -9.82 -6.52
CA ASN A 251 -9.98 -11.02 -6.88
C ASN A 251 -8.93 -10.75 -7.98
N TYR A 252 -9.33 -10.01 -9.02
CA TYR A 252 -8.42 -9.60 -10.09
C TYR A 252 -7.24 -8.76 -9.58
N PHE A 253 -7.47 -7.72 -8.79
CA PHE A 253 -6.40 -6.87 -8.27
C PHE A 253 -5.44 -7.62 -7.34
N LEU A 254 -5.95 -8.53 -6.51
CA LEU A 254 -5.11 -9.33 -5.61
C LEU A 254 -4.24 -10.33 -6.38
N HIS A 255 -4.73 -10.89 -7.49
CA HIS A 255 -3.91 -11.74 -8.37
C HIS A 255 -2.82 -10.95 -9.11
N LEU A 256 -3.08 -9.69 -9.44
CA LEU A 256 -2.04 -8.80 -9.99
C LEU A 256 -0.97 -8.47 -8.95
N CYS A 257 -1.37 -8.31 -7.69
CA CYS A 257 -0.50 -7.87 -6.60
C CYS A 257 -0.33 -8.96 -5.53
N PRO A 258 0.40 -10.05 -5.81
CA PRO A 258 0.50 -11.20 -4.90
C PRO A 258 1.26 -10.90 -3.59
N ASN A 259 1.97 -9.78 -3.52
CA ASN A 259 2.88 -9.41 -2.43
C ASN A 259 2.30 -8.36 -1.48
N VAL A 260 0.99 -8.12 -1.54
CA VAL A 260 0.29 -7.11 -0.74
C VAL A 260 0.31 -7.49 0.75
N THR A 261 0.71 -6.52 1.57
CA THR A 261 0.77 -6.62 3.04
C THR A 261 -0.20 -5.66 3.72
N SER A 262 -0.62 -4.57 3.07
CA SER A 262 -1.63 -3.63 3.59
C SER A 262 -2.75 -3.48 2.57
N LEU A 263 -3.97 -3.82 2.97
CA LEU A 263 -5.15 -3.81 2.11
C LEU A 263 -6.26 -2.96 2.75
N ASN A 264 -6.65 -1.88 2.08
CA ASN A 264 -7.80 -1.07 2.46
C ASN A 264 -8.87 -1.14 1.37
N ILE A 265 -9.97 -1.83 1.67
CA ILE A 265 -11.15 -2.01 0.81
C ILE A 265 -12.39 -1.33 1.41
N ALA A 266 -12.20 -0.40 2.33
CA ALA A 266 -13.26 0.27 3.07
C ALA A 266 -13.94 1.41 2.30
N GLN A 267 -14.26 1.21 1.01
CA GLN A 267 -14.98 2.19 0.18
C GLN A 267 -16.46 2.30 0.60
N ASP A 268 -17.06 3.48 0.50
CA ASP A 268 -18.46 3.72 0.85
C ASP A 268 -19.45 3.03 -0.10
N ASP A 269 -19.10 2.94 -1.37
CA ASP A 269 -19.95 2.48 -2.47
C ASP A 269 -19.58 1.07 -2.99
N ASN A 270 -18.86 0.28 -2.17
CA ASN A 270 -18.46 -1.06 -2.56
C ASN A 270 -19.66 -2.03 -2.66
N ASP A 271 -19.53 -3.02 -3.55
CA ASP A 271 -20.46 -4.14 -3.75
C ASP A 271 -19.74 -5.46 -3.44
N LEU A 272 -19.12 -5.52 -2.25
CA LEU A 272 -18.40 -6.70 -1.76
C LEU A 272 -19.30 -7.58 -0.91
N THR A 273 -19.14 -8.89 -1.07
CA THR A 273 -19.84 -9.87 -0.24
C THR A 273 -18.87 -10.55 0.74
N SER A 274 -19.36 -11.50 1.53
CA SER A 274 -18.50 -12.34 2.37
C SER A 274 -17.41 -13.10 1.59
N GLU A 275 -17.61 -13.31 0.28
CA GLU A 275 -16.61 -13.93 -0.59
C GLU A 275 -15.32 -13.10 -0.66
N ALA A 276 -15.40 -11.77 -0.51
CA ALA A 276 -14.23 -10.91 -0.42
C ALA A 276 -13.23 -11.38 0.64
N ILE A 277 -13.71 -11.73 1.84
CA ILE A 277 -12.86 -12.20 2.95
C ILE A 277 -12.17 -13.52 2.57
N VAL A 278 -12.90 -14.42 1.90
CA VAL A 278 -12.38 -15.72 1.44
C VAL A 278 -11.31 -15.52 0.37
N VAL A 279 -11.58 -14.66 -0.61
CA VAL A 279 -10.62 -14.31 -1.69
C VAL A 279 -9.34 -13.69 -1.11
N ILE A 280 -9.46 -12.79 -0.14
CA ILE A 280 -8.31 -12.18 0.54
C ILE A 280 -7.51 -13.26 1.29
N ALA A 281 -8.19 -14.11 2.06
CA ALA A 281 -7.55 -15.19 2.79
C ALA A 281 -6.83 -16.18 1.85
N LYS A 282 -7.39 -16.47 0.67
CA LYS A 282 -6.76 -17.33 -0.35
C LYS A 282 -5.52 -16.69 -0.96
N THR A 283 -5.55 -15.40 -1.24
CA THR A 283 -4.53 -14.73 -2.07
C THR A 283 -3.43 -14.06 -1.25
N CYS A 284 -3.76 -13.41 -0.14
CA CYS A 284 -2.86 -12.52 0.61
C CYS A 284 -2.25 -13.19 1.85
N LYS A 285 -1.29 -14.10 1.68
CA LYS A 285 -0.70 -14.86 2.81
C LYS A 285 0.19 -14.04 3.75
N ASP A 286 0.78 -12.97 3.25
CA ASP A 286 1.67 -12.06 3.98
C ASP A 286 0.96 -10.78 4.47
N LEU A 287 -0.36 -10.82 4.63
CA LEU A 287 -1.15 -9.66 5.05
C LEU A 287 -0.81 -9.24 6.49
N ASP A 288 -0.35 -8.01 6.65
CA ASP A 288 -0.06 -7.35 7.92
C ASP A 288 -1.24 -6.48 8.38
N GLU A 289 -1.98 -5.86 7.44
CA GLU A 289 -3.04 -4.90 7.74
C GLU A 289 -4.23 -5.08 6.79
N ILE A 290 -5.43 -5.08 7.36
CA ILE A 290 -6.69 -5.10 6.59
C ILE A 290 -7.70 -4.11 7.16
N HIS A 291 -8.32 -3.34 6.27
CA HIS A 291 -9.45 -2.46 6.56
C HIS A 291 -10.59 -2.80 5.61
N MET A 292 -11.76 -3.11 6.17
CA MET A 292 -12.94 -3.48 5.40
C MET A 292 -14.18 -2.73 5.88
N ARG A 293 -15.12 -2.46 4.97
CA ARG A 293 -16.35 -1.76 5.31
C ARG A 293 -17.56 -2.37 4.61
N ASN A 294 -18.68 -2.42 5.33
CA ASN A 294 -19.97 -2.85 4.81
C ASN A 294 -19.97 -4.28 4.22
N ILE A 295 -19.06 -5.14 4.70
CA ILE A 295 -18.99 -6.56 4.30
C ILE A 295 -19.78 -7.40 5.30
N THR A 296 -20.69 -8.24 4.81
CA THR A 296 -21.41 -9.20 5.66
C THR A 296 -20.46 -10.30 6.13
N ILE A 297 -20.35 -10.49 7.44
CA ILE A 297 -19.49 -11.53 8.01
C ILE A 297 -20.26 -12.85 8.01
N GLN A 298 -19.65 -13.91 7.46
CA GLN A 298 -20.18 -15.27 7.52
C GLN A 298 -19.46 -16.11 8.58
N LYS A 299 -20.12 -17.18 9.03
CA LYS A 299 -19.53 -18.14 9.97
C LYS A 299 -18.24 -18.73 9.38
N ARG A 300 -17.20 -18.79 10.19
CA ARG A 300 -15.81 -19.20 9.91
C ARG A 300 -15.03 -18.30 8.94
N SER A 301 -15.59 -17.20 8.42
CA SER A 301 -14.89 -16.33 7.46
C SER A 301 -13.67 -15.63 8.06
N LEU A 302 -13.80 -15.02 9.25
CA LEU A 302 -12.67 -14.38 9.93
C LEU A 302 -11.71 -15.41 10.53
N ALA A 303 -12.24 -16.58 10.93
CA ALA A 303 -11.40 -17.69 11.36
C ALA A 303 -10.51 -18.20 10.20
N TYR A 304 -11.03 -18.22 8.98
CA TYR A 304 -10.28 -18.61 7.78
C TYR A 304 -9.23 -17.55 7.40
N LEU A 305 -9.59 -16.26 7.50
CA LEU A 305 -8.66 -15.14 7.33
C LEU A 305 -7.49 -15.24 8.32
N ALA A 306 -7.78 -15.37 9.62
CA ALA A 306 -6.75 -15.43 10.65
C ALA A 306 -5.83 -16.65 10.50
N ASN A 307 -6.36 -17.80 10.06
CA ASN A 307 -5.56 -18.99 9.76
C ASN A 307 -4.65 -18.80 8.54
N SER A 308 -5.13 -18.07 7.52
CA SER A 308 -4.40 -17.89 6.26
C SER A 308 -3.40 -16.75 6.30
N CYS A 309 -3.59 -15.79 7.20
CA CYS A 309 -2.79 -14.58 7.36
C CYS A 309 -2.15 -14.51 8.76
N PRO A 310 -1.17 -15.37 9.10
CA PRO A 310 -0.61 -15.46 10.46
C PRO A 310 0.21 -14.22 10.88
N LYS A 311 0.58 -13.37 9.92
CA LYS A 311 1.34 -12.14 10.15
C LYS A 311 0.46 -10.93 10.47
N LEU A 312 -0.87 -11.08 10.47
CA LEU A 312 -1.80 -9.97 10.66
C LEU A 312 -1.52 -9.22 11.97
N LYS A 313 -1.22 -7.92 11.84
CA LYS A 313 -0.92 -6.98 12.92
C LYS A 313 -2.03 -5.97 13.16
N SER A 314 -2.74 -5.57 12.11
CA SER A 314 -3.83 -4.61 12.22
C SER A 314 -5.08 -5.11 11.52
N PHE A 315 -6.19 -5.08 12.25
CA PHE A 315 -7.49 -5.46 11.73
C PHE A 315 -8.49 -4.36 12.02
N SER A 316 -9.15 -3.87 10.97
CA SER A 316 -10.17 -2.84 11.06
C SER A 316 -11.41 -3.24 10.28
N MET A 317 -12.58 -2.99 10.87
CA MET A 317 -13.84 -3.12 10.15
C MET A 317 -14.87 -2.08 10.55
N ASP A 318 -15.65 -1.64 9.57
CA ASP A 318 -16.65 -0.59 9.69
C ASP A 318 -18.00 -1.05 9.11
N ALA A 319 -19.08 -0.92 9.88
CA ALA A 319 -20.45 -1.27 9.47
C ALA A 319 -20.58 -2.71 8.90
N CYS A 320 -19.67 -3.60 9.27
CA CYS A 320 -19.81 -5.03 9.01
C CYS A 320 -20.91 -5.57 9.92
N ASN A 321 -21.79 -6.42 9.39
CA ASN A 321 -22.93 -6.95 10.14
C ASN A 321 -22.89 -8.47 10.20
N SER A 322 -23.61 -9.04 11.18
CA SER A 322 -23.75 -10.48 11.44
C SER A 322 -22.52 -11.17 12.08
N HIS A 323 -22.78 -12.24 12.84
CA HIS A 323 -21.79 -13.17 13.43
C HIS A 323 -20.59 -12.59 14.22
N HIS A 324 -20.64 -11.33 14.66
CA HIS A 324 -19.52 -10.62 15.29
C HIS A 324 -18.78 -11.38 16.41
N ASP A 325 -19.47 -11.77 17.49
CA ASP A 325 -18.77 -12.26 18.68
C ASP A 325 -18.00 -13.57 18.43
N GLY A 326 -18.58 -14.53 17.70
CA GLY A 326 -17.95 -15.82 17.42
C GLY A 326 -16.79 -15.71 16.43
N GLU A 327 -16.97 -14.90 15.39
CA GLU A 327 -15.93 -14.70 14.37
C GLU A 327 -14.77 -13.86 14.89
N MET A 328 -15.04 -12.79 15.64
CA MET A 328 -14.00 -12.00 16.30
C MET A 328 -13.25 -12.80 17.36
N SER A 329 -13.96 -13.63 18.13
CA SER A 329 -13.33 -14.56 19.08
C SER A 329 -12.29 -15.45 18.38
N SER A 330 -12.66 -16.00 17.21
CA SER A 330 -11.78 -16.83 16.41
C SER A 330 -10.59 -16.04 15.86
N LEU A 331 -10.84 -14.85 15.31
CA LEU A 331 -9.81 -13.96 14.76
C LEU A 331 -8.75 -13.62 15.80
N VAL A 332 -9.17 -13.12 16.97
CA VAL A 332 -8.29 -12.66 18.04
C VAL A 332 -7.52 -13.81 18.67
N LYS A 333 -8.12 -15.00 18.81
CA LYS A 333 -7.43 -16.18 19.33
C LYS A 333 -6.33 -16.70 18.40
N LYS A 334 -6.56 -16.61 17.09
CA LYS A 334 -5.67 -17.18 16.06
C LYS A 334 -4.58 -16.20 15.62
N SER A 335 -4.87 -14.91 15.60
CA SER A 335 -3.95 -13.85 15.16
C SER A 335 -2.98 -13.45 16.26
N LYS A 336 -1.90 -14.22 16.43
CA LYS A 336 -0.93 -14.03 17.54
C LYS A 336 -0.10 -12.75 17.47
N ASN A 337 -0.05 -12.10 16.30
CA ASN A 337 0.72 -10.87 16.08
C ASN A 337 -0.16 -9.62 16.06
N LEU A 338 -1.44 -9.74 16.43
CA LEU A 338 -2.40 -8.64 16.33
C LEU A 338 -2.06 -7.55 17.36
N GLU A 339 -1.68 -6.38 16.86
CA GLU A 339 -1.27 -5.20 17.63
C GLU A 339 -2.37 -4.13 17.66
N CYS A 340 -3.23 -4.06 16.64
CA CYS A 340 -4.28 -3.04 16.53
C CYS A 340 -5.62 -3.65 16.10
N ILE A 341 -6.68 -3.31 16.83
CA ILE A 341 -8.06 -3.64 16.48
C ILE A 341 -8.88 -2.34 16.45
N SER A 342 -9.54 -2.06 15.33
CA SER A 342 -10.43 -0.90 15.16
C SER A 342 -11.79 -1.33 14.65
N LEU A 343 -12.83 -1.20 15.47
CA LEU A 343 -14.19 -1.58 15.10
C LEU A 343 -15.13 -0.38 15.14
N LYS A 344 -15.89 -0.18 14.07
CA LYS A 344 -16.88 0.88 13.94
C LYS A 344 -18.25 0.32 13.60
N TYR A 345 -19.28 0.82 14.28
CA TYR A 345 -20.68 0.36 14.22
C TYR A 345 -20.84 -1.14 14.50
N GLY A 346 -21.09 -1.48 15.77
CA GLY A 346 -21.37 -2.86 16.19
C GLY A 346 -22.65 -2.93 17.00
N ALA A 347 -23.80 -2.78 16.34
CA ALA A 347 -25.09 -2.82 17.02
C ALA A 347 -25.42 -4.25 17.50
N LYS A 348 -26.03 -4.36 18.69
CA LYS A 348 -26.56 -5.62 19.25
C LYS A 348 -25.51 -6.72 19.45
N THR A 349 -24.25 -6.38 19.67
CA THR A 349 -23.21 -7.36 20.03
C THR A 349 -23.03 -7.44 21.54
N SER A 350 -22.71 -8.62 22.06
CA SER A 350 -22.39 -8.76 23.49
C SER A 350 -20.95 -8.30 23.79
N GLY A 351 -20.10 -8.24 22.77
CA GLY A 351 -18.67 -7.99 22.89
C GLY A 351 -17.94 -9.13 23.59
N PHE A 352 -18.46 -10.36 23.58
CA PHE A 352 -17.87 -11.51 24.27
C PHE A 352 -16.43 -11.78 23.83
N TRP A 353 -16.11 -11.51 22.57
CA TRP A 353 -14.76 -11.66 22.02
C TRP A 353 -13.72 -10.80 22.75
N LEU A 354 -14.12 -9.67 23.36
CA LEU A 354 -13.22 -8.83 24.15
C LEU A 354 -12.60 -9.59 25.32
N LYS A 355 -13.30 -10.57 25.92
CA LYS A 355 -12.73 -11.43 26.97
C LYS A 355 -11.53 -12.26 26.49
N GLN A 356 -11.35 -12.38 25.18
CA GLN A 356 -10.39 -13.27 24.54
C GLN A 356 -9.20 -12.52 23.94
N LEU A 357 -9.07 -11.21 24.21
CA LEU A 357 -7.92 -10.41 23.79
C LEU A 357 -6.59 -11.05 24.22
N GLN A 358 -5.60 -10.99 23.32
CA GLN A 358 -4.26 -11.54 23.51
C GLN A 358 -3.19 -10.47 23.31
N SER A 359 -2.04 -10.66 23.95
CA SER A 359 -0.83 -9.88 23.64
C SER A 359 -0.32 -10.27 22.23
N PRO A 360 0.26 -9.35 21.45
CA PRO A 360 0.86 -8.06 21.84
C PRO A 360 -0.02 -6.81 21.64
N LEU A 361 -1.35 -6.90 21.73
CA LEU A 361 -2.27 -5.78 21.46
C LEU A 361 -1.84 -4.45 22.11
N ARG A 362 -1.69 -3.41 21.29
CA ARG A 362 -1.28 -2.05 21.65
C ARG A 362 -2.42 -1.05 21.54
N SER A 363 -3.29 -1.22 20.55
CA SER A 363 -4.38 -0.29 20.24
C SER A 363 -5.72 -1.02 20.14
N LEU A 364 -6.71 -0.54 20.87
CA LEU A 364 -8.11 -0.99 20.74
C LEU A 364 -8.99 0.25 20.57
N LEU A 365 -9.60 0.37 19.40
CA LEU A 365 -10.44 1.50 19.01
C LEU A 365 -11.86 0.99 18.75
N LEU A 366 -12.82 1.51 19.49
CA LEU A 366 -14.23 1.16 19.36
C LEU A 366 -15.06 2.42 19.13
N GLU A 367 -15.80 2.47 18.02
CA GLU A 367 -16.64 3.61 17.65
C GLU A 367 -18.08 3.14 17.39
N MET A 368 -19.05 3.76 18.07
CA MET A 368 -20.47 3.39 18.00
C MET A 368 -20.69 1.87 18.12
N TYR A 369 -19.87 1.26 18.97
CA TYR A 369 -19.83 -0.19 19.18
C TYR A 369 -20.51 -0.52 20.50
N GLU A 370 -21.49 -1.42 20.47
CA GLU A 370 -22.15 -1.92 21.68
C GLU A 370 -21.39 -3.13 22.22
N PHE A 371 -21.17 -3.16 23.53
CA PHE A 371 -20.52 -4.28 24.22
C PHE A 371 -20.93 -4.29 25.70
N ASN A 372 -20.76 -5.43 26.35
CA ASN A 372 -20.80 -5.49 27.82
C ASN A 372 -19.47 -4.98 28.41
N PRO A 373 -19.47 -3.93 29.26
CA PRO A 373 -18.26 -3.41 29.87
C PRO A 373 -17.45 -4.45 30.65
N GLU A 374 -18.08 -5.46 31.26
CA GLU A 374 -17.36 -6.51 31.98
C GLU A 374 -16.49 -7.35 31.05
N ASN A 375 -16.98 -7.65 29.84
CA ASN A 375 -16.20 -8.33 28.81
C ASN A 375 -14.98 -7.50 28.38
N LEU A 376 -15.15 -6.18 28.27
CA LEU A 376 -14.05 -5.25 27.97
C LEU A 376 -13.00 -5.25 29.09
N ILE A 377 -13.43 -5.12 30.35
CA ILE A 377 -12.52 -5.09 31.51
C ILE A 377 -11.71 -6.39 31.59
N ASP A 378 -12.35 -7.55 31.45
CA ASP A 378 -11.68 -8.84 31.44
C ASP A 378 -10.66 -8.96 30.29
N GLY A 379 -11.01 -8.43 29.12
CA GLY A 379 -10.11 -8.34 27.98
C GLY A 379 -8.88 -7.47 28.25
N ILE A 380 -9.11 -6.25 28.71
CA ILE A 380 -8.05 -5.30 29.07
C ILE A 380 -7.12 -5.90 30.13
N ALA A 381 -7.65 -6.67 31.09
CA ALA A 381 -6.84 -7.35 32.11
C ALA A 381 -5.76 -8.26 31.52
N ARG A 382 -6.02 -8.87 30.35
CA ARG A 382 -5.10 -9.75 29.62
C ARG A 382 -4.03 -9.00 28.84
N VAL A 383 -4.34 -7.78 28.36
CA VAL A 383 -3.46 -6.99 27.48
C VAL A 383 -2.90 -5.71 28.11
N LYS A 384 -3.20 -5.45 29.39
CA LYS A 384 -2.80 -4.25 30.13
C LYS A 384 -1.32 -3.89 30.08
N SER A 385 -0.43 -4.88 29.90
CA SER A 385 1.03 -4.65 29.84
C SER A 385 1.49 -4.07 28.49
N THR A 386 0.80 -4.41 27.40
CA THR A 386 1.15 -4.02 26.02
C THR A 386 0.33 -2.84 25.51
N LEU A 387 -0.88 -2.64 26.06
CA LEU A 387 -1.82 -1.61 25.64
C LEU A 387 -1.25 -0.19 25.84
N ARG A 388 -1.36 0.65 24.81
CA ARG A 388 -0.88 2.04 24.79
C ARG A 388 -1.93 3.02 24.29
N GLU A 389 -2.95 2.52 23.59
CA GLU A 389 -4.01 3.31 23.01
C GLU A 389 -5.37 2.66 23.25
N LEU A 390 -6.30 3.46 23.75
CA LEU A 390 -7.71 3.10 23.91
C LEU A 390 -8.57 4.23 23.40
N SER A 391 -9.53 3.90 22.54
CA SER A 391 -10.50 4.87 22.02
C SER A 391 -11.91 4.33 22.14
N PHE A 392 -12.78 5.13 22.76
CA PHE A 392 -14.20 4.87 22.81
C PHE A 392 -14.93 6.11 22.29
N VAL A 393 -15.50 5.98 21.09
CA VAL A 393 -16.25 7.05 20.44
C VAL A 393 -17.72 6.67 20.42
N SER A 394 -18.58 7.46 21.06
CA SER A 394 -20.03 7.21 21.13
C SER A 394 -20.47 5.80 21.61
N CYS A 395 -19.63 5.09 22.38
CA CYS A 395 -19.95 3.87 23.11
C CYS A 395 -20.82 4.14 24.36
N SER A 396 -22.13 3.91 24.25
CA SER A 396 -23.11 4.25 25.29
C SER A 396 -23.07 3.40 26.57
N LYS A 397 -22.54 2.17 26.51
CA LYS A 397 -22.62 1.19 27.61
C LYS A 397 -21.56 1.38 28.71
N LEU A 398 -20.51 2.18 28.48
CA LEU A 398 -19.46 2.41 29.48
C LEU A 398 -20.02 3.17 30.68
N ARG A 399 -19.65 2.74 31.90
CA ARG A 399 -20.01 3.40 33.17
C ARG A 399 -18.78 3.98 33.84
N ASN A 400 -18.98 4.91 34.78
CA ASN A 400 -17.89 5.60 35.49
C ASN A 400 -16.94 4.64 36.21
N GLN A 401 -17.48 3.60 36.86
CA GLN A 401 -16.67 2.59 37.55
C GLN A 401 -15.79 1.77 36.59
N ASP A 402 -16.23 1.60 35.35
CA ASP A 402 -15.48 0.86 34.34
C ASP A 402 -14.29 1.71 33.88
N LEU A 403 -14.50 3.01 33.65
CA LEU A 403 -13.43 3.96 33.31
C LEU A 403 -12.35 4.03 34.40
N LEU A 404 -12.75 4.08 35.67
CA LEU A 404 -11.80 4.05 36.79
C LEU A 404 -10.95 2.77 36.77
N LYS A 405 -11.57 1.60 36.56
CA LYS A 405 -10.85 0.32 36.45
C LYS A 405 -9.88 0.33 35.27
N ILE A 406 -10.30 0.80 34.09
CA ILE A 406 -9.46 0.88 32.89
C ILE A 406 -8.19 1.68 33.17
N VAL A 407 -8.34 2.89 33.72
CA VAL A 407 -7.21 3.77 34.06
C VAL A 407 -6.28 3.11 35.08
N GLN A 408 -6.82 2.49 36.12
CA GLN A 408 -6.02 1.80 37.14
C GLN A 408 -5.26 0.60 36.59
N MET A 409 -5.83 -0.12 35.63
CA MET A 409 -5.21 -1.28 35.01
C MET A 409 -4.14 -0.90 33.98
N CYS A 410 -4.32 0.22 33.28
CA CYS A 410 -3.48 0.66 32.18
C CYS A 410 -2.92 2.08 32.45
N PRO A 411 -2.07 2.27 33.47
CA PRO A 411 -1.50 3.58 33.80
C PRO A 411 -0.51 4.11 32.73
N ASP A 412 -0.03 3.23 31.86
CA ASP A 412 0.95 3.52 30.80
C ASP A 412 0.31 3.90 29.45
N LEU A 413 -0.99 4.20 29.43
CA LEU A 413 -1.66 4.68 28.22
C LEU A 413 -1.04 6.00 27.75
N THR A 414 -0.81 6.06 26.45
CA THR A 414 -0.25 7.22 25.75
C THR A 414 -1.31 7.95 24.92
N ARG A 415 -2.37 7.24 24.53
CA ARG A 415 -3.47 7.77 23.72
C ARG A 415 -4.80 7.31 24.33
N PHE A 416 -5.68 8.26 24.58
CA PHE A 416 -6.99 7.98 25.16
C PHE A 416 -8.07 8.85 24.52
N SER A 417 -9.18 8.24 24.12
CA SER A 417 -10.34 8.95 23.59
C SER A 417 -11.63 8.51 24.27
N LEU A 418 -12.44 9.50 24.63
CA LEU A 418 -13.82 9.38 25.12
C LEU A 418 -14.74 10.38 24.38
N SER A 419 -14.55 10.48 23.07
CA SER A 419 -15.34 11.38 22.22
C SER A 419 -16.81 10.94 22.14
N GLY A 420 -17.74 11.90 22.13
CA GLY A 420 -19.17 11.61 22.00
C GLY A 420 -19.80 10.79 23.14
N MET A 421 -19.18 10.75 24.32
CA MET A 421 -19.71 10.01 25.49
C MET A 421 -20.88 10.74 26.17
N VAL A 422 -22.04 10.79 25.50
CA VAL A 422 -23.25 11.41 26.06
C VAL A 422 -23.73 10.65 27.31
N SER A 423 -23.63 9.31 27.33
CA SER A 423 -24.12 8.48 28.43
C SER A 423 -23.43 8.73 29.78
N LEU A 424 -22.12 8.99 29.77
CA LEU A 424 -21.35 9.29 30.99
C LEU A 424 -21.73 10.65 31.58
N SER A 425 -22.17 11.59 30.74
CA SER A 425 -22.47 12.96 31.13
C SER A 425 -23.75 13.13 31.95
N LEU A 426 -24.66 12.15 31.93
CA LEU A 426 -25.96 12.25 32.57
C LEU A 426 -25.95 12.03 34.09
N PHE A 427 -24.92 11.37 34.64
CA PHE A 427 -25.02 10.77 35.98
C PHE A 427 -23.99 11.25 37.01
N ASP A 428 -22.83 11.78 36.60
CA ASP A 428 -21.77 12.20 37.53
C ASP A 428 -20.79 13.18 36.87
N PRO A 429 -20.71 14.45 37.29
CA PRO A 429 -19.80 15.43 36.68
C PRO A 429 -18.31 15.09 36.84
N PHE A 430 -17.96 14.11 37.68
CA PHE A 430 -16.59 13.68 37.93
C PHE A 430 -16.20 12.40 37.18
N ALA A 431 -17.06 11.82 36.33
CA ALA A 431 -16.77 10.51 35.74
C ALA A 431 -15.46 10.47 34.95
N ILE A 432 -15.07 11.56 34.27
CA ILE A 432 -13.84 11.63 33.46
C ILE A 432 -12.58 11.95 34.26
N TYR A 433 -12.68 12.27 35.56
CA TYR A 433 -11.53 12.61 36.39
C TYR A 433 -10.47 11.51 36.51
N PRO A 434 -10.79 10.20 36.48
CA PRO A 434 -9.77 9.16 36.47
C PRO A 434 -8.73 9.34 35.36
N ILE A 435 -9.09 9.89 34.20
CA ILE A 435 -8.17 10.14 33.08
C ILE A 435 -6.96 10.97 33.49
N THR A 436 -7.13 11.89 34.45
CA THR A 436 -6.07 12.75 34.97
C THR A 436 -4.97 11.99 35.72
N GLN A 437 -5.19 10.70 36.05
CA GLN A 437 -4.17 9.84 36.66
C GLN A 437 -3.19 9.26 35.63
N LEU A 438 -3.46 9.42 34.33
CA LEU A 438 -2.62 8.93 33.24
C LEU A 438 -1.45 9.90 32.99
N SER A 439 -0.40 9.77 33.81
CA SER A 439 0.78 10.65 33.75
C SER A 439 1.63 10.56 32.47
N LYS A 440 1.47 9.47 31.69
CA LYS A 440 2.15 9.24 30.40
C LYS A 440 1.30 9.60 29.18
N LEU A 441 0.12 10.19 29.40
CA LEU A 441 -0.82 10.50 28.32
C LEU A 441 -0.27 11.61 27.42
N GLU A 442 -0.07 11.30 26.15
CA GLU A 442 0.39 12.23 25.12
C GLU A 442 -0.76 12.78 24.27
N ILE A 443 -1.80 11.98 24.06
CA ILE A 443 -2.97 12.32 23.24
C ILE A 443 -4.25 12.06 24.01
N LEU A 444 -5.06 13.10 24.14
CA LEU A 444 -6.38 13.03 24.75
C LEU A 444 -7.43 13.62 23.82
N ASP A 445 -8.45 12.83 23.53
CA ASP A 445 -9.63 13.27 22.79
C ASP A 445 -10.89 13.19 23.65
N LEU A 446 -11.52 14.34 23.84
CA LEU A 446 -12.74 14.56 24.62
C LEU A 446 -13.77 15.36 23.81
N GLU A 447 -13.72 15.28 22.48
CA GLU A 447 -14.69 15.94 21.61
C GLU A 447 -16.14 15.60 22.00
N HIS A 448 -17.01 16.60 22.00
CA HIS A 448 -18.40 16.50 22.43
C HIS A 448 -18.62 15.92 23.85
N ASN A 449 -17.63 16.02 24.74
CA ASN A 449 -17.75 15.52 26.10
C ASN A 449 -18.21 16.63 27.08
N ARG A 450 -19.51 16.66 27.39
CA ARG A 450 -20.14 17.69 28.25
C ARG A 450 -19.60 17.78 29.69
N MET A 451 -18.71 16.87 30.09
CA MET A 451 -18.15 16.79 31.45
C MET A 451 -16.88 17.64 31.63
N VAL A 452 -16.29 18.11 30.52
CA VAL A 452 -15.13 19.00 30.55
C VAL A 452 -15.55 20.34 31.15
N SER A 453 -14.93 20.72 32.27
CA SER A 453 -15.20 21.94 33.05
C SER A 453 -13.88 22.59 33.49
N ASP A 454 -13.93 23.83 33.99
CA ASP A 454 -12.73 24.50 34.52
C ASP A 454 -11.99 23.67 35.59
N LYS A 455 -12.72 22.97 36.46
CA LYS A 455 -12.14 22.10 37.50
C LYS A 455 -11.48 20.85 36.91
N PHE A 456 -12.08 20.28 35.87
CA PHE A 456 -11.46 19.17 35.15
C PHE A 456 -10.18 19.63 34.45
N MET A 457 -10.19 20.80 33.80
CA MET A 457 -9.00 21.37 33.15
C MET A 457 -7.86 21.58 34.14
N GLN A 458 -8.15 22.05 35.36
CA GLN A 458 -7.15 22.14 36.43
C GLN A 458 -6.56 20.77 36.77
N SER A 459 -7.41 19.77 36.98
CA SER A 459 -6.98 18.41 37.31
C SER A 459 -6.18 17.76 36.16
N LEU A 460 -6.55 18.05 34.92
CA LEU A 460 -5.87 17.57 33.71
C LEU A 460 -4.44 18.13 33.62
N VAL A 461 -4.29 19.44 33.86
CA VAL A 461 -2.98 20.11 33.86
C VAL A 461 -2.07 19.54 34.95
N ASP A 462 -2.62 19.29 36.14
CA ASP A 462 -1.86 18.76 37.28
C ASP A 462 -1.46 17.29 37.09
N GLY A 463 -2.27 16.51 36.36
CA GLY A 463 -2.13 15.07 36.21
C GLY A 463 -1.44 14.57 34.93
N CYS A 464 -1.54 15.31 33.83
CA CYS A 464 -1.07 14.88 32.50
C CYS A 464 0.00 15.85 31.90
N PRO A 465 1.19 15.97 32.51
CA PRO A 465 2.17 17.00 32.15
C PRO A 465 2.85 16.81 30.79
N VAL A 466 2.78 15.62 30.20
CA VAL A 466 3.41 15.28 28.92
C VAL A 466 2.45 15.37 27.73
N LEU A 467 1.26 15.94 27.93
CA LEU A 467 0.24 16.04 26.89
C LEU A 467 0.73 16.88 25.71
N ARG A 468 0.58 16.33 24.51
CA ARG A 468 1.02 16.92 23.23
C ARG A 468 -0.14 17.23 22.32
N HIS A 469 -1.21 16.43 22.39
CA HIS A 469 -2.41 16.55 21.58
C HIS A 469 -3.63 16.59 22.50
N LEU A 470 -4.44 17.62 22.36
CA LEU A 470 -5.71 17.75 23.09
C LEU A 470 -6.83 18.13 22.12
N ASN A 471 -7.88 17.33 22.11
CA ASN A 471 -9.15 17.66 21.44
C ASN A 471 -10.24 17.87 22.50
N ILE A 472 -10.72 19.11 22.58
CA ILE A 472 -11.86 19.54 23.42
C ILE A 472 -12.83 20.35 22.55
N SER A 473 -13.05 19.87 21.32
CA SER A 473 -13.99 20.49 20.39
C SER A 473 -15.44 20.14 20.77
N GLY A 474 -16.37 21.03 20.43
CA GLY A 474 -17.81 20.78 20.60
C GLY A 474 -18.26 20.60 22.05
N ILE A 475 -17.52 21.14 23.03
CA ILE A 475 -17.89 21.04 24.45
C ILE A 475 -19.06 21.96 24.75
N GLU A 476 -20.23 21.37 24.94
CA GLU A 476 -21.46 22.06 25.35
C GLU A 476 -21.60 22.10 26.88
N ASN A 477 -20.59 22.63 27.58
CA ASN A 477 -20.63 22.81 29.04
C ASN A 477 -20.45 24.29 29.41
N THR A 478 -21.40 24.84 30.16
CA THR A 478 -21.33 26.24 30.65
C THR A 478 -20.28 26.43 31.75
N GLU A 479 -19.84 25.36 32.41
CA GLU A 479 -18.77 25.38 33.41
C GLU A 479 -17.36 25.38 32.82
N LEU A 480 -17.22 25.23 31.50
CA LEU A 480 -15.97 25.47 30.79
C LEU A 480 -15.93 26.93 30.34
N THR A 481 -15.07 27.71 30.96
CA THR A 481 -14.89 29.15 30.69
C THR A 481 -13.49 29.45 30.18
N GLU A 482 -13.25 30.70 29.80
CA GLU A 482 -11.92 31.19 29.45
C GLU A 482 -10.88 30.92 30.56
N ARG A 483 -11.31 30.87 31.83
CA ARG A 483 -10.41 30.60 32.96
C ARG A 483 -9.84 29.19 32.89
N GLY A 484 -10.68 28.17 32.67
CA GLY A 484 -10.23 26.79 32.51
C GLY A 484 -9.36 26.59 31.28
N LEU A 485 -9.75 27.18 30.13
CA LEU A 485 -8.96 27.11 28.90
C LEU A 485 -7.60 27.80 29.04
N SER A 486 -7.53 28.91 29.80
CA SER A 486 -6.28 29.61 30.06
C SER A 486 -5.27 28.77 30.84
N LEU A 487 -5.70 27.70 31.55
CA LEU A 487 -4.79 26.79 32.25
C LEU A 487 -3.93 25.96 31.29
N LEU A 488 -4.32 25.83 30.03
CA LEU A 488 -3.56 25.09 29.01
C LEU A 488 -2.14 25.61 28.83
N VAL A 489 -1.86 26.88 29.18
CA VAL A 489 -0.50 27.45 29.17
C VAL A 489 0.48 26.70 30.07
N ASN A 490 -0.02 25.94 31.04
CA ASN A 490 0.76 25.11 31.96
C ASN A 490 1.10 23.73 31.39
N LEU A 491 0.69 23.41 30.16
CA LEU A 491 1.04 22.19 29.44
C LEU A 491 1.99 22.53 28.27
N PRO A 492 3.29 22.76 28.54
CA PRO A 492 4.23 23.34 27.57
C PRO A 492 4.54 22.43 26.38
N GLN A 493 4.19 21.14 26.46
CA GLN A 493 4.41 20.17 25.37
C GLN A 493 3.26 20.12 24.36
N ILE A 494 2.16 20.87 24.58
CA ILE A 494 1.05 20.91 23.61
C ILE A 494 1.54 21.48 22.29
N THR A 495 1.37 20.67 21.25
CA THR A 495 1.68 21.02 19.86
C THR A 495 0.44 20.94 18.97
N HIS A 496 -0.56 20.14 19.34
CA HIS A 496 -1.82 19.99 18.61
C HIS A 496 -2.97 20.31 19.55
N LEU A 497 -3.74 21.34 19.23
CA LEU A 497 -4.86 21.78 20.04
C LEU A 497 -6.09 21.94 19.15
N ARG A 498 -7.14 21.18 19.44
CA ARG A 498 -8.45 21.30 18.79
C ARG A 498 -9.46 21.82 19.81
N MET A 499 -10.05 22.96 19.47
CA MET A 499 -10.99 23.74 20.25
C MET A 499 -12.10 24.26 19.32
N ALA A 500 -12.52 23.44 18.34
CA ALA A 500 -13.58 23.82 17.42
C ALA A 500 -14.91 23.95 18.17
N CYS A 501 -15.76 24.89 17.74
CA CYS A 501 -17.12 25.11 18.24
C CYS A 501 -17.21 25.37 19.76
N ILE A 502 -16.15 25.86 20.40
CA ILE A 502 -16.18 26.31 21.80
C ILE A 502 -15.98 27.83 21.91
N LYS A 503 -16.26 28.38 23.10
CA LYS A 503 -16.20 29.84 23.38
C LYS A 503 -14.76 30.34 23.54
N VAL A 504 -14.02 30.41 22.44
CA VAL A 504 -12.66 30.99 22.34
C VAL A 504 -12.73 32.45 21.88
N ASN A 505 -11.81 33.29 22.36
CA ASN A 505 -11.66 34.70 21.97
C ASN A 505 -10.18 35.07 21.78
N ASP A 506 -9.92 36.28 21.27
CA ASP A 506 -8.54 36.75 20.97
C ASP A 506 -7.65 36.87 22.21
N SER A 507 -8.23 37.20 23.38
CA SER A 507 -7.47 37.30 24.64
C SER A 507 -6.91 35.95 25.07
N LEU A 508 -7.71 34.88 24.93
CA LEU A 508 -7.29 33.51 25.15
C LEU A 508 -6.19 33.11 24.15
N LEU A 509 -6.39 33.33 22.86
CA LEU A 509 -5.40 32.99 21.82
C LEU A 509 -4.05 33.69 22.09
N LYS A 510 -4.08 34.98 22.43
CA LYS A 510 -2.90 35.74 22.83
C LYS A 510 -2.21 35.14 24.05
N ASN A 511 -2.96 34.71 25.06
CA ASN A 511 -2.39 34.06 26.25
C ASN A 511 -1.72 32.72 25.90
N LEU A 512 -2.43 31.86 25.16
CA LEU A 512 -1.93 30.56 24.71
C LEU A 512 -0.66 30.69 23.87
N SER A 513 -0.65 31.62 22.91
CA SER A 513 0.46 31.84 21.97
C SER A 513 1.78 32.21 22.65
N LYS A 514 1.74 32.85 23.83
CA LYS A 514 2.94 33.25 24.59
C LYS A 514 3.73 32.07 25.16
N LYS A 515 3.04 30.97 25.48
CA LYS A 515 3.62 29.83 26.21
C LYS A 515 3.68 28.57 25.37
N LEU A 516 2.65 28.32 24.56
CA LEU A 516 2.56 27.11 23.74
C LEU A 516 3.39 27.24 22.46
N LYS A 517 3.88 26.10 21.97
CA LYS A 517 4.61 25.98 20.70
C LYS A 517 3.80 25.12 19.75
N LEU A 518 2.66 25.67 19.34
CA LEU A 518 1.68 24.98 18.52
C LEU A 518 2.22 24.71 17.10
N LYS A 519 1.91 23.53 16.61
CA LYS A 519 2.07 23.09 15.22
C LYS A 519 0.73 23.01 14.52
N HIS A 520 -0.32 22.59 15.22
CA HIS A 520 -1.67 22.49 14.68
C HIS A 520 -2.65 23.14 15.67
N LEU A 521 -3.44 24.09 15.17
CA LEU A 521 -4.52 24.71 15.91
C LEU A 521 -5.80 24.62 15.10
N ASP A 522 -6.84 24.02 15.67
CA ASP A 522 -8.20 24.04 15.13
C ASP A 522 -9.09 24.83 16.07
N ILE A 523 -9.64 25.93 15.56
CA ILE A 523 -10.62 26.80 16.22
C ILE A 523 -11.81 27.06 15.29
N MET A 524 -12.13 26.09 14.44
CA MET A 524 -13.28 26.13 13.55
C MET A 524 -14.56 26.51 14.32
N GLY A 525 -15.39 27.38 13.74
CA GLY A 525 -16.66 27.79 14.33
C GLY A 525 -16.55 28.67 15.57
N CYS A 526 -15.34 29.09 15.98
CA CYS A 526 -15.17 30.03 17.10
C CYS A 526 -15.54 31.46 16.67
N GLN A 527 -16.78 31.86 16.98
CA GLN A 527 -17.38 33.11 16.50
C GLN A 527 -16.74 34.39 17.04
N ASN A 528 -16.04 34.34 18.19
CA ASN A 528 -15.43 35.51 18.84
C ASN A 528 -13.94 35.67 18.52
N VAL A 529 -13.42 34.92 17.55
CA VAL A 529 -12.04 35.04 17.08
C VAL A 529 -11.99 36.01 15.90
N THR A 530 -11.06 36.97 15.96
CA THR A 530 -10.82 37.96 14.90
C THR A 530 -9.39 37.83 14.36
N ASP A 531 -9.04 38.70 13.42
CA ASP A 531 -7.66 38.80 12.91
C ASP A 531 -6.64 39.07 14.04
N GLU A 532 -7.00 39.80 15.10
CA GLU A 532 -6.07 40.11 16.21
C GLU A 532 -5.55 38.83 16.89
N GLY A 533 -6.44 37.91 17.25
CA GLY A 533 -6.07 36.65 17.88
C GLY A 533 -5.28 35.73 16.95
N CYS A 534 -5.66 35.69 15.67
CA CYS A 534 -4.96 34.90 14.65
C CYS A 534 -3.53 35.40 14.43
N ILE A 535 -3.35 36.73 14.35
CA ILE A 535 -2.04 37.37 14.17
C ILE A 535 -1.13 37.10 15.37
N GLU A 536 -1.65 37.11 16.60
CA GLU A 536 -0.87 36.75 17.80
C GLU A 536 -0.37 35.30 17.75
N ILE A 537 -1.21 34.36 17.30
CA ILE A 537 -0.81 32.97 17.08
C ILE A 537 0.29 32.87 16.01
N LEU A 538 0.10 33.51 14.86
CA LEU A 538 1.06 33.50 13.76
C LEU A 538 2.43 34.09 14.18
N ASN A 539 2.42 35.15 14.99
CA ASN A 539 3.64 35.78 15.48
C ASN A 539 4.40 34.90 16.48
N ASN A 540 3.70 34.32 17.48
CA ASN A 540 4.34 33.68 18.62
C ASN A 540 4.55 32.14 18.46
N CYS A 541 3.91 31.52 17.46
CA CYS A 541 4.03 30.09 17.12
C CYS A 541 4.76 29.89 15.77
N PRO A 542 6.10 30.00 15.70
CA PRO A 542 6.85 29.85 14.45
C PRO A 542 6.88 28.42 13.89
N GLN A 543 6.46 27.42 14.69
CA GLN A 543 6.36 26.02 14.26
C GLN A 543 4.97 25.66 13.72
N LEU A 544 4.06 26.63 13.59
CA LEU A 544 2.70 26.38 13.12
C LEU A 544 2.72 25.89 11.66
N GLU A 545 2.12 24.73 11.44
CA GLU A 545 1.99 24.04 10.15
C GLU A 545 0.54 24.04 9.68
N SER A 546 -0.44 24.08 10.60
CA SER A 546 -1.87 24.11 10.29
C SER A 546 -2.65 25.03 11.22
N LEU A 547 -3.51 25.85 10.64
CA LEU A 547 -4.45 26.72 11.34
C LEU A 547 -5.83 26.60 10.68
N ASP A 548 -6.79 25.99 11.38
CA ASP A 548 -8.17 25.91 10.92
C ASP A 548 -9.02 27.00 11.58
N LEU A 549 -9.51 27.90 10.73
CA LEU A 549 -10.35 29.07 11.06
C LEU A 549 -11.72 28.96 10.40
N ALA A 550 -12.10 27.80 9.84
CA ALA A 550 -13.33 27.69 9.08
C ALA A 550 -14.53 28.13 9.95
N GLY A 551 -15.41 28.97 9.42
CA GLY A 551 -16.54 29.53 10.16
C GLY A 551 -16.22 30.56 11.25
N CYS A 552 -14.97 31.00 11.40
CA CYS A 552 -14.63 32.19 12.17
C CYS A 552 -15.06 33.44 11.39
N VAL A 553 -16.33 33.80 11.50
CA VAL A 553 -17.00 34.84 10.68
C VAL A 553 -16.44 36.26 10.81
N GLN A 554 -15.50 36.51 11.73
CA GLN A 554 -14.86 37.82 11.93
C GLN A 554 -13.41 37.85 11.40
N VAL A 555 -12.89 36.74 10.87
CA VAL A 555 -11.55 36.68 10.26
C VAL A 555 -11.62 37.18 8.82
N THR A 556 -10.68 38.05 8.45
CA THR A 556 -10.62 38.71 7.13
C THR A 556 -9.28 38.46 6.44
N ASN A 557 -9.08 39.05 5.26
CA ASN A 557 -7.82 39.00 4.52
C ASN A 557 -6.61 39.52 5.32
N GLU A 558 -6.81 40.29 6.40
CA GLU A 558 -5.72 40.76 7.28
C GLU A 558 -4.93 39.58 7.88
N THR A 559 -5.59 38.50 8.28
CA THR A 559 -4.90 37.29 8.77
C THR A 559 -3.98 36.69 7.70
N ILE A 560 -4.42 36.64 6.45
CA ILE A 560 -3.62 36.10 5.33
C ILE A 560 -2.46 37.05 5.00
N LEU A 561 -2.70 38.35 4.97
CA LEU A 561 -1.65 39.36 4.76
C LEU A 561 -0.58 39.28 5.85
N ALA A 562 -0.98 39.11 7.11
CA ALA A 562 -0.04 38.89 8.20
C ALA A 562 0.77 37.61 8.02
N ALA A 563 0.14 36.49 7.65
CA ALA A 563 0.83 35.23 7.38
C ALA A 563 1.87 35.39 6.25
N VAL A 564 1.52 36.08 5.17
CA VAL A 564 2.42 36.38 4.04
C VAL A 564 3.60 37.23 4.49
N ASN A 565 3.36 38.29 5.25
CA ASN A 565 4.42 39.16 5.77
C ASN A 565 5.37 38.39 6.69
N ILE A 566 4.84 37.57 7.57
CA ILE A 566 5.63 36.77 8.52
C ILE A 566 6.48 35.74 7.77
N LEU A 567 5.90 35.00 6.83
CA LEU A 567 6.62 34.01 6.04
C LEU A 567 7.67 34.66 5.11
N SER A 568 7.39 35.84 4.57
CA SER A 568 8.36 36.61 3.77
C SER A 568 9.59 37.00 4.59
N ASN A 569 9.38 37.41 5.85
CA ASN A 569 10.44 37.86 6.75
C ASN A 569 11.21 36.72 7.42
N ASP A 570 10.64 35.50 7.45
CA ASP A 570 11.27 34.32 8.06
C ASP A 570 11.24 33.11 7.10
N PRO A 571 12.29 32.95 6.28
CA PRO A 571 12.42 31.81 5.37
C PRO A 571 12.54 30.46 6.09
N SER A 572 12.90 30.44 7.37
CA SER A 572 13.10 29.19 8.13
C SER A 572 11.79 28.53 8.57
N ARG A 573 10.68 29.27 8.51
CA ARG A 573 9.35 28.74 8.86
C ARG A 573 8.91 27.65 7.91
N LYS A 574 8.24 26.65 8.49
CA LYS A 574 7.64 25.53 7.78
C LYS A 574 6.49 25.99 6.89
N LYS A 575 6.07 25.10 5.99
CA LYS A 575 4.85 25.29 5.20
C LYS A 575 3.66 25.43 6.14
N LEU A 576 2.84 26.44 5.91
CA LEU A 576 1.64 26.74 6.68
C LEU A 576 0.40 26.46 5.82
N ASN A 577 -0.55 25.72 6.38
CA ASN A 577 -1.88 25.53 5.83
C ASN A 577 -2.89 26.35 6.66
N ILE A 578 -3.64 27.23 6.01
CA ILE A 578 -4.72 27.99 6.64
C ILE A 578 -6.04 27.60 5.98
N VAL A 579 -6.94 27.01 6.75
CA VAL A 579 -8.30 26.72 6.32
C VAL A 579 -9.20 27.86 6.79
N CYS A 580 -9.90 28.51 5.87
CA CYS A 580 -10.67 29.73 6.14
C CYS A 580 -12.00 29.77 5.37
N GLY A 581 -12.55 28.59 5.05
CA GLY A 581 -13.90 28.48 4.50
C GLY A 581 -14.95 29.08 5.44
N ASN A 582 -15.98 29.70 4.88
CA ASN A 582 -17.02 30.42 5.64
C ASN A 582 -16.51 31.54 6.59
N THR A 583 -15.33 32.12 6.30
CA THR A 583 -14.85 33.38 6.93
C THR A 583 -15.16 34.59 6.03
N GLN A 584 -14.63 35.77 6.35
CA GLN A 584 -14.67 36.93 5.44
C GLN A 584 -13.44 37.02 4.52
N VAL A 585 -12.54 36.02 4.56
CA VAL A 585 -11.40 35.95 3.63
C VAL A 585 -11.93 35.75 2.22
N LYS A 586 -11.49 36.62 1.31
CA LYS A 586 -11.79 36.52 -0.12
C LYS A 586 -10.54 36.18 -0.90
N GLU A 587 -10.72 35.48 -2.01
CA GLU A 587 -9.64 35.28 -2.96
C GLU A 587 -9.24 36.63 -3.57
N GLU A 588 -7.95 36.96 -3.51
CA GLU A 588 -7.39 38.19 -4.04
C GLU A 588 -6.34 37.86 -5.12
N PRO A 589 -6.18 38.69 -6.18
CA PRO A 589 -5.27 38.38 -7.28
C PRO A 589 -3.82 38.12 -6.86
N TRP A 590 -3.36 38.81 -5.81
CA TRP A 590 -2.00 38.69 -5.29
C TRP A 590 -1.73 37.33 -4.62
N PHE A 591 -2.76 36.52 -4.32
CA PHE A 591 -2.60 35.16 -3.81
C PHE A 591 -1.83 34.26 -4.79
N HIS A 592 -1.85 34.55 -6.09
CA HIS A 592 -1.20 33.69 -7.09
C HIS A 592 0.16 34.22 -7.55
N GLU A 593 0.46 35.48 -7.24
CA GLU A 593 1.68 36.17 -7.72
C GLU A 593 2.86 36.07 -6.74
N ASN A 594 2.62 35.66 -5.49
CA ASN A 594 3.62 35.71 -4.43
C ASN A 594 4.35 34.37 -4.28
N ASP A 595 5.70 34.35 -4.39
CA ASP A 595 6.53 33.16 -4.18
C ASP A 595 6.32 32.48 -2.80
N VAL A 596 5.87 33.25 -1.80
CA VAL A 596 5.51 32.73 -0.47
C VAL A 596 4.38 31.70 -0.54
N MET A 597 3.55 31.73 -1.57
CA MET A 597 2.38 30.86 -1.73
C MET A 597 2.76 29.41 -2.05
N LYS A 598 4.03 29.15 -2.40
CA LYS A 598 4.59 27.77 -2.40
C LYS A 598 4.65 27.18 -0.98
N ARG A 599 4.75 28.03 0.03
CA ARG A 599 4.85 27.69 1.47
C ARG A 599 3.61 28.08 2.27
N LEU A 600 2.64 28.77 1.68
CA LEU A 600 1.38 29.10 2.30
C LEU A 600 0.25 28.50 1.47
N ASN A 601 -0.44 27.50 2.02
CA ASN A 601 -1.68 27.00 1.44
C ASN A 601 -2.87 27.69 2.11
N VAL A 602 -3.76 28.27 1.33
CA VAL A 602 -4.99 28.90 1.81
C VAL A 602 -6.17 28.15 1.21
N ASP A 603 -6.94 27.48 2.06
CA ASP A 603 -8.12 26.72 1.67
C ASP A 603 -9.39 27.50 2.03
N LEU A 604 -10.11 27.95 1.00
CA LEU A 604 -11.39 28.67 1.13
C LEU A 604 -12.61 27.75 1.07
N ASN A 605 -12.44 26.46 0.80
CA ASN A 605 -13.52 25.55 0.43
C ASN A 605 -14.06 24.70 1.58
N SER A 606 -13.44 24.70 2.76
CA SER A 606 -13.91 23.88 3.89
C SER A 606 -15.25 24.38 4.44
N THR A 607 -16.31 23.59 4.22
CA THR A 607 -17.70 23.86 4.64
C THR A 607 -18.20 22.87 5.70
N ILE A 608 -17.50 22.71 6.84
CA ILE A 608 -17.98 21.79 7.91
C ILE A 608 -18.92 22.50 8.91
N ILE A 609 -19.95 23.23 8.45
CA ILE A 609 -20.91 23.86 9.39
C ILE A 609 -22.38 23.51 9.12
N ALA A 610 -22.73 22.77 8.06
CA ALA A 610 -24.16 22.59 7.75
C ALA A 610 -24.87 21.40 8.42
N ASN A 611 -24.21 20.30 8.80
CA ASN A 611 -24.94 19.05 9.13
C ASN A 611 -24.83 18.54 10.57
N PHE A 612 -23.97 19.08 11.44
CA PHE A 612 -23.82 18.52 12.80
C PHE A 612 -24.95 18.93 13.77
N PHE A 613 -25.61 20.07 13.54
CA PHE A 613 -26.61 20.58 14.48
C PHE A 613 -28.00 19.97 14.30
N ASP A 614 -28.40 19.56 13.09
CA ASP A 614 -29.77 19.05 12.86
C ASP A 614 -29.90 17.54 13.15
N ASP A 615 -28.83 16.75 13.00
CA ASP A 615 -28.89 15.29 13.14
C ASP A 615 -28.87 14.82 14.61
N ILE A 616 -28.27 15.59 15.53
CA ILE A 616 -28.24 15.24 16.95
C ILE A 616 -29.60 15.45 17.63
N TYR A 617 -30.39 16.46 17.21
CA TYR A 617 -31.72 16.71 17.77
C TYR A 617 -32.82 15.79 17.23
N GLN A 618 -32.58 15.03 16.16
CA GLN A 618 -33.56 14.08 15.62
C GLN A 618 -33.43 12.67 16.20
N MET A 619 -32.33 12.33 16.90
CA MET A 619 -32.19 11.00 17.53
C MET A 619 -32.84 10.91 18.92
N ASP A 620 -33.13 12.04 19.56
CA ASP A 620 -33.72 12.09 20.91
C ASP A 620 -35.27 11.95 20.92
N SER A 621 -35.95 11.91 19.77
CA SER A 621 -37.42 11.78 19.72
C SER A 621 -37.94 10.35 19.62
N ASP A 622 -37.09 9.36 19.37
CA ASP A 622 -37.53 7.97 19.11
C ASP A 622 -37.18 6.99 20.25
N MET A 623 -36.65 7.48 21.38
CA MET A 623 -36.30 6.64 22.54
C MET A 623 -37.23 6.78 23.76
N GLU A 624 -38.52 7.06 23.52
CA GLU A 624 -39.56 6.89 24.53
C GLU A 624 -40.67 5.98 23.98
N ASN A 625 -40.45 4.65 24.07
CA ASN A 625 -41.46 3.63 24.39
C ASN A 625 -40.95 2.22 24.06
N SER A 626 -40.20 1.64 24.99
CA SER A 626 -40.25 0.20 25.24
C SER A 626 -39.67 -0.08 26.62
N GLU A 627 -40.49 0.12 27.65
CA GLU A 627 -40.31 -0.62 28.90
C GLU A 627 -40.56 -2.10 28.59
N GLU A 628 -39.49 -2.87 28.35
CA GLU A 628 -39.55 -4.31 28.55
C GLU A 628 -38.55 -4.72 29.62
N SER A 629 -39.16 -5.22 30.70
CA SER A 629 -38.59 -5.86 31.88
C SER A 629 -37.40 -6.74 31.55
N PHE A 630 -36.31 -6.48 32.24
CA PHE A 630 -35.10 -7.30 32.26
C PHE A 630 -35.36 -8.49 33.18
N ASP A 631 -35.76 -9.63 32.63
CA ASP A 631 -35.82 -10.89 33.37
C ASP A 631 -34.98 -11.97 32.66
N ASP A 632 -33.97 -12.43 33.40
CA ASP A 632 -33.34 -13.76 33.39
C ASP A 632 -33.05 -14.45 32.04
N TYR A 633 -31.78 -14.40 31.63
CA TYR A 633 -31.17 -15.48 30.84
C TYR A 633 -29.73 -15.75 31.30
N ASP A 634 -29.61 -16.43 32.44
CA ASP A 634 -28.47 -17.30 32.75
C ASP A 634 -28.62 -18.62 31.97
N VAL A 635 -28.21 -18.68 30.69
CA VAL A 635 -27.79 -19.94 30.03
C VAL A 635 -26.90 -19.62 28.82
N TYR A 636 -25.58 -19.50 29.02
CA TYR A 636 -24.60 -19.78 27.95
C TYR A 636 -23.28 -20.31 28.55
N GLU A 637 -23.37 -21.34 29.39
CA GLU A 637 -22.29 -22.31 29.55
C GLU A 637 -22.57 -23.48 28.60
N ASP A 638 -22.13 -23.41 27.34
CA ASP A 638 -21.71 -24.61 26.57
C ASP A 638 -21.10 -24.35 25.17
N TYR A 639 -20.84 -23.10 24.76
CA TYR A 639 -20.20 -22.84 23.44
C TYR A 639 -18.67 -23.00 23.41
N ASN A 640 -18.07 -23.56 24.46
CA ASN A 640 -16.62 -23.78 24.55
C ASN A 640 -16.14 -25.15 24.01
N HIS A 641 -17.03 -26.04 23.53
CA HIS A 641 -16.62 -27.37 23.04
C HIS A 641 -16.80 -27.65 21.54
N TYR A 642 -17.20 -26.66 20.74
CA TYR A 642 -17.38 -26.87 19.29
C TYR A 642 -16.28 -26.30 18.39
N TYR A 643 -15.22 -25.71 18.96
CA TYR A 643 -14.13 -25.09 18.19
C TYR A 643 -12.78 -25.82 18.28
N ASP A 644 -12.74 -27.00 18.90
CA ASP A 644 -11.56 -27.88 18.96
C ASP A 644 -11.71 -29.13 18.06
N SER A 645 -12.43 -29.02 16.95
CA SER A 645 -12.30 -29.99 15.85
C SER A 645 -11.41 -29.38 14.78
N ASP A 646 -10.12 -29.74 14.82
CA ASP A 646 -9.36 -29.92 13.60
C ASP A 646 -10.15 -30.86 12.67
N SER A 647 -10.08 -30.64 11.36
CA SER A 647 -10.88 -31.32 10.32
C SER A 647 -12.33 -30.83 10.19
N ASP A 648 -12.51 -29.75 9.43
CA ASP A 648 -13.49 -29.72 8.34
C ASP A 648 -12.96 -28.75 7.29
N MET A 649 -12.22 -29.32 6.34
CA MET A 649 -11.71 -28.65 5.16
C MET A 649 -12.91 -28.05 4.41
N PHE A 650 -12.81 -26.78 4.03
CA PHE A 650 -13.69 -26.22 3.01
C PHE A 650 -13.40 -26.97 1.71
N ASP A 651 -14.12 -28.08 1.47
CA ASP A 651 -14.25 -28.66 0.13
C ASP A 651 -15.16 -27.73 -0.67
N LEU A 652 -14.63 -26.56 -1.03
CA LEU A 652 -15.07 -25.87 -2.22
C LEU A 652 -14.33 -26.56 -3.35
N GLU A 653 -15.07 -27.31 -4.15
CA GLU A 653 -14.59 -27.96 -5.38
C GLU A 653 -13.64 -27.01 -6.12
N GLU A 654 -12.43 -27.50 -6.42
CA GLU A 654 -11.49 -26.85 -7.34
C GLU A 654 -12.14 -26.83 -8.74
N ASP A 655 -13.10 -25.92 -8.93
CA ASP A 655 -13.40 -25.44 -10.26
C ASP A 655 -12.20 -24.61 -10.68
N ASP A 656 -11.32 -25.25 -11.46
CA ASP A 656 -10.35 -24.61 -12.34
C ASP A 656 -11.11 -23.68 -13.31
N MET A 657 -11.59 -22.55 -12.81
CA MET A 657 -11.95 -21.42 -13.64
C MET A 657 -10.64 -20.78 -14.07
N GLU A 658 -10.07 -21.34 -15.14
CA GLU A 658 -9.13 -20.68 -16.03
C GLU A 658 -9.86 -19.45 -16.61
N PHE A 659 -9.98 -18.38 -15.79
CA PHE A 659 -10.55 -17.12 -16.22
C PHE A 659 -9.60 -16.55 -17.26
N ASP A 660 -10.06 -16.52 -18.52
CA ASP A 660 -9.40 -15.77 -19.58
C ASP A 660 -9.26 -14.31 -19.13
N LEU A 661 -8.07 -13.97 -18.63
CA LEU A 661 -7.62 -12.61 -18.28
C LEU A 661 -7.86 -11.59 -19.41
N ILE A 662 -8.16 -12.07 -20.62
CA ILE A 662 -8.44 -11.31 -21.83
C ILE A 662 -9.86 -10.74 -21.84
N ASP A 663 -10.86 -11.44 -21.30
CA ASP A 663 -12.27 -11.02 -21.44
C ASP A 663 -12.67 -9.90 -20.46
N ILE A 664 -12.06 -9.84 -19.27
CA ILE A 664 -12.34 -8.78 -18.28
C ILE A 664 -11.75 -7.43 -18.72
N ILE A 665 -10.61 -7.45 -19.42
CA ILE A 665 -9.95 -6.24 -19.98
C ILE A 665 -10.81 -5.60 -21.09
N SER A 666 -11.71 -6.37 -21.69
CA SER A 666 -12.41 -5.96 -22.91
C SER A 666 -13.63 -5.06 -22.64
N ASN A 667 -14.33 -5.20 -21.50
CA ASN A 667 -15.61 -4.52 -21.29
C ASN A 667 -15.77 -3.72 -19.97
N ASP A 668 -15.04 -4.01 -18.88
CA ASP A 668 -15.37 -3.43 -17.55
C ASP A 668 -14.30 -2.49 -16.94
N PHE A 669 -13.11 -2.36 -17.55
CA PHE A 669 -12.04 -1.45 -17.11
C PHE A 669 -11.96 -0.18 -17.97
N ALA A 670 -13.10 0.45 -18.21
CA ALA A 670 -13.13 1.82 -18.69
C ALA A 670 -12.87 2.74 -17.49
N PHE A 671 -11.61 3.11 -17.26
CA PHE A 671 -11.33 4.32 -16.50
C PHE A 671 -12.02 5.46 -17.22
N PRO A 672 -12.94 6.22 -16.59
CA PRO A 672 -13.35 7.50 -17.14
C PRO A 672 -12.10 8.38 -17.09
N LEU A 673 -11.55 8.68 -18.28
CA LEU A 673 -10.58 9.76 -18.45
C LEU A 673 -11.24 11.10 -18.13
#